data_AF-A0A6H9YRX0-F1
#
_entry.id   AF-A0A6H9YRX0-F1
#
_cell.length_a   1.000
_cell.length_b   1.000
_cell.length_c   1.000
_cell.angle_alpha   90.00
_cell.angle_beta   90.00
_cell.angle_gamma   90.00
#
_symmetry.space_group_name_H-M   'P 1'
#
loop_
_entity.id
_entity.type
_entity.pdbx_description
1 polymer ?
#
loop_
_entity_poly.entity_id
_entity_poly.type
_entity_poly.pdbx_seq_one_letter_code
_entity_poly.pdbx_strand_id
1 'polypeptide(L)'
;MQGSLAARAEVHPRTARTIAIAVLGSLVSVYALGAISGPGRAAVIVPLILAVLGLQFRYVLSSLRRFQTLGVTALQALLVYVAVLAFGVSVGIIGLLIGSLLLASAWRAALVAGLTVPVIHATRAESIPNLLDFTITPVLIALVTYGLSRLTDRIDEVHAARVTLALAAVEEERLRMAAELNESVGRGLDTIAAARPENLEDVLAVARRSLATARSAAADLRSLSLTPEISAARGLLSAAEIEVTVRVGHEEPLGQAGALLATVLREAVTDVVRQGTARHCAIETTESEGLVVLRVTNDGVPTAALGAEALVPLAEQVEAVGGHLRTGLGPDGRFSVEAAITSAPAPAAKASREHRLAAGLLTVVLAGFCAKAFLLLTVPWTLLAAVPCLTLIVLLQLRWTRPRGDHWAWLLLLQAVLSYVPLVWFGKAWGGLPGFLAGTLLVALPSAVAWPLTVAVMASMGLIAWHLDQSTPVIVNSVVSVLVTGLVVYGLVRLAQLADELRAAGDGIARAAIVQERLRAARDLHDLLGHSLAALLLKGELARRLLAVDRDRAEAELSDVVEMAVRARADMEAVTGAAPRLELEPELESARSVLGAAGIEVRVVRDGVPPPAAEGVLSTVLREAVTNMLRHSAARHCEITVGADRLVVENDGSPSEVTPPGSGIGNLTTRLNALGGRLDARLAGDGRFRVTALLESAADPVTDSVTVAPMTTS
;
A
#
# COMPACT_ATOMS: atom_id res chain seq x y z
N MET A 1 10.13 14.03 2.46
CA MET A 1 10.09 13.15 1.28
C MET A 1 8.77 12.40 1.09
N GLN A 2 8.04 12.04 2.17
CA GLN A 2 6.69 11.45 2.12
C GLN A 2 5.69 12.22 1.24
N GLY A 3 5.78 13.56 1.17
CA GLY A 3 4.94 14.37 0.29
C GLY A 3 5.13 14.14 -1.22
N SER A 4 6.32 13.75 -1.68
CA SER A 4 6.57 13.52 -3.12
C SER A 4 6.13 12.14 -3.60
N LEU A 5 6.17 11.13 -2.71
CA LEU A 5 5.69 9.79 -2.97
C LEU A 5 4.15 9.72 -2.88
N ALA A 6 3.54 10.42 -1.93
CA ALA A 6 2.09 10.59 -1.86
C ALA A 6 1.53 11.35 -3.08
N ALA A 7 2.22 12.42 -3.53
CA ALA A 7 1.85 13.16 -4.73
C ALA A 7 1.97 12.32 -6.01
N ARG A 8 2.99 11.44 -6.14
CA ARG A 8 3.08 10.50 -7.27
C ARG A 8 1.99 9.42 -7.19
N ALA A 9 1.66 8.92 -6.00
CA ALA A 9 0.64 7.88 -5.80
C ALA A 9 -0.78 8.29 -6.21
N GLU A 10 -1.16 9.57 -6.04
CA GLU A 10 -2.46 10.09 -6.50
C GLU A 10 -2.54 10.36 -8.01
N VAL A 11 -1.40 10.51 -8.67
CA VAL A 11 -1.33 10.86 -10.10
C VAL A 11 -1.70 9.66 -10.97
N HIS A 12 -1.33 8.43 -10.58
CA HIS A 12 -1.54 7.22 -11.40
C HIS A 12 -3.00 6.97 -11.85
N PRO A 13 -4.04 6.99 -10.97
CA PRO A 13 -5.42 6.76 -11.41
C PRO A 13 -5.97 7.89 -12.29
N ARG A 14 -5.57 9.15 -12.02
CA ARG A 14 -5.95 10.29 -12.88
C ARG A 14 -5.32 10.17 -14.26
N THR A 15 -4.02 9.89 -14.33
CA THR A 15 -3.28 9.67 -15.58
C THR A 15 -3.87 8.49 -16.36
N ALA A 16 -4.22 7.38 -15.70
CA ALA A 16 -4.86 6.24 -16.35
C ALA A 16 -6.18 6.62 -17.05
N ARG A 17 -7.04 7.39 -16.36
CA ARG A 17 -8.29 7.89 -16.94
C ARG A 17 -8.05 8.85 -18.11
N THR A 18 -7.11 9.78 -17.97
CA THR A 18 -6.76 10.71 -19.06
C THR A 18 -6.29 9.97 -20.30
N ILE A 19 -5.46 8.94 -20.13
CA ILE A 19 -5.01 8.07 -21.22
C ILE A 19 -6.19 7.37 -21.87
N ALA A 20 -7.04 6.69 -21.09
CA ALA A 20 -8.20 5.98 -21.64
C ALA A 20 -9.17 6.92 -22.39
N ILE A 21 -9.43 8.11 -21.84
CA ILE A 21 -10.26 9.15 -22.48
C ILE A 21 -9.64 9.61 -23.80
N ALA A 22 -8.33 9.90 -23.82
CA ALA A 22 -7.64 10.33 -25.03
C ALA A 22 -7.68 9.26 -26.13
N VAL A 23 -7.48 7.99 -25.78
CA VAL A 23 -7.54 6.88 -26.75
C VAL A 23 -8.97 6.69 -27.28
N LEU A 24 -9.98 6.66 -26.41
CA LEU A 24 -11.39 6.53 -26.83
C LEU A 24 -11.84 7.72 -27.69
N GLY A 25 -11.43 8.94 -27.34
CA GLY A 25 -11.67 10.12 -28.16
C GLY A 25 -11.01 10.03 -29.53
N SER A 26 -9.78 9.51 -29.60
CA SER A 26 -9.09 9.30 -30.88
C SER A 26 -9.80 8.28 -31.77
N LEU A 27 -10.29 7.16 -31.21
CA LEU A 27 -11.06 6.16 -31.96
C LEU A 27 -12.33 6.76 -32.57
N VAL A 28 -12.99 7.65 -31.84
CA VAL A 28 -14.21 8.32 -32.28
C VAL A 28 -13.93 9.39 -33.36
N SER A 29 -12.76 10.04 -33.30
CA SER A 29 -12.39 11.11 -34.24
C SER A 29 -12.43 10.67 -35.71
N VAL A 30 -12.10 9.40 -36.00
CA VAL A 30 -12.15 8.81 -37.36
C VAL A 30 -13.56 8.88 -37.95
N TYR A 31 -14.58 8.60 -37.14
CA TYR A 31 -15.98 8.61 -37.57
C TYR A 31 -16.53 10.03 -37.74
N ALA A 32 -16.12 10.95 -36.87
CA ALA A 32 -16.47 12.36 -37.00
C ALA A 32 -15.89 12.96 -38.29
N LEU A 33 -14.64 12.63 -38.61
CA LEU A 33 -13.99 13.08 -39.84
C LEU A 33 -14.65 12.51 -41.10
N GLY A 34 -15.01 11.22 -41.07
CA GLY A 34 -15.75 10.58 -42.14
C GLY A 34 -17.12 11.24 -42.41
N ALA A 35 -17.73 11.88 -41.41
CA ALA A 35 -19.00 12.58 -41.55
C ALA A 35 -18.88 13.96 -42.22
N ILE A 36 -17.72 14.60 -42.13
CA ILE A 36 -17.46 15.95 -42.66
C ILE A 36 -17.35 15.95 -44.19
N SER A 37 -17.05 14.79 -44.79
CA SER A 37 -16.90 14.65 -46.24
C SER A 37 -18.22 14.73 -47.04
N GLY A 38 -19.39 14.73 -46.38
CA GLY A 38 -20.71 14.83 -47.02
C GLY A 38 -21.44 16.14 -46.70
N PRO A 39 -21.93 16.92 -47.70
CA PRO A 39 -22.62 18.20 -47.46
C PRO A 39 -23.90 18.00 -46.63
N GLY A 40 -24.06 18.79 -45.55
CA GLY A 40 -25.25 18.80 -44.67
C GLY A 40 -25.33 17.66 -43.63
N ARG A 41 -24.54 16.59 -43.76
CA ARG A 41 -24.59 15.43 -42.83
C ARG A 41 -23.81 15.66 -41.53
N ALA A 42 -22.76 16.48 -41.58
CA ALA A 42 -21.89 16.74 -40.43
C ALA A 42 -22.64 17.35 -39.22
N ALA A 43 -23.62 18.22 -39.47
CA ALA A 43 -24.38 18.91 -38.43
C ALA A 43 -25.19 17.96 -37.53
N VAL A 44 -25.54 16.77 -38.03
CA VAL A 44 -26.33 15.77 -37.28
C VAL A 44 -25.44 14.63 -36.78
N ILE A 45 -24.50 14.17 -37.61
CA ILE A 45 -23.65 13.01 -37.28
C ILE A 45 -22.63 13.34 -36.19
N VAL A 46 -22.00 14.52 -36.22
CA VAL A 46 -20.95 14.87 -35.23
C VAL A 46 -21.52 14.95 -33.81
N PRO A 47 -22.65 15.64 -33.53
CA PRO A 47 -23.26 15.63 -32.20
C PRO A 47 -23.67 14.23 -31.74
N LEU A 48 -24.21 13.41 -32.65
CA LEU A 48 -24.62 12.04 -32.36
C LEU A 48 -23.41 11.18 -31.92
N ILE A 49 -22.30 11.28 -32.65
CA ILE A 49 -21.06 10.58 -32.34
C ILE A 49 -20.46 11.08 -31.00
N LEU A 50 -20.47 12.38 -30.75
CA LEU A 50 -20.02 12.96 -29.48
C LEU A 50 -20.90 12.52 -28.31
N ALA A 51 -22.21 12.35 -28.50
CA ALA A 51 -23.10 11.79 -27.50
C ALA A 51 -22.76 10.34 -27.17
N VAL A 52 -22.48 9.50 -28.18
CA VAL A 52 -22.00 8.12 -27.98
C VAL A 52 -20.69 8.10 -27.18
N LEU A 53 -19.75 8.99 -27.49
CA LEU A 53 -18.49 9.11 -26.76
C LEU A 53 -18.70 9.58 -25.31
N GLY A 54 -19.58 10.56 -25.09
CA GLY A 54 -19.93 11.04 -23.75
C GLY A 54 -20.55 9.94 -22.88
N LEU A 55 -21.39 9.08 -23.47
CA LEU A 55 -21.90 7.89 -22.79
C LEU A 55 -20.79 6.87 -22.50
N GLN A 56 -19.84 6.70 -23.43
CA GLN A 56 -18.67 5.83 -23.23
C GLN A 56 -17.80 6.27 -22.04
N PHE A 57 -17.58 7.58 -21.88
CA PHE A 57 -16.76 8.13 -20.82
C PHE A 57 -17.28 7.81 -19.41
N ARG A 58 -18.57 7.52 -19.26
CA ARG A 58 -19.16 7.11 -17.97
C ARG A 58 -18.59 5.79 -17.45
N TYR A 59 -18.08 4.93 -18.33
CA TYR A 59 -17.39 3.70 -17.95
C TYR A 59 -15.99 3.96 -17.39
N VAL A 60 -15.34 5.05 -17.81
CA VAL A 60 -13.95 5.39 -17.42
C VAL A 60 -13.93 6.34 -16.21
N LEU A 61 -14.90 7.25 -16.12
CA LEU A 61 -15.00 8.21 -15.01
C LEU A 61 -15.78 7.62 -13.83
N SER A 62 -15.07 7.31 -12.74
CA SER A 62 -15.64 6.76 -11.51
C SER A 62 -16.77 7.62 -10.91
N SER A 63 -16.72 8.95 -11.06
CA SER A 63 -17.77 9.87 -10.60
C SER A 63 -19.10 9.66 -11.30
N LEU A 64 -19.08 9.22 -12.57
CA LEU A 64 -20.27 9.05 -13.41
C LEU A 64 -20.82 7.62 -13.40
N ARG A 65 -20.06 6.64 -12.87
CA ARG A 65 -20.49 5.24 -12.77
C ARG A 65 -21.69 5.03 -11.87
N ARG A 66 -21.86 5.83 -10.81
CA ARG A 66 -23.03 5.75 -9.91
C ARG A 66 -24.37 5.93 -10.64
N PHE A 67 -24.34 6.58 -11.80
CA PHE A 67 -25.52 6.82 -12.62
C PHE A 67 -25.68 5.81 -13.77
N GLN A 68 -24.80 4.81 -13.84
CA GLN A 68 -24.79 3.85 -14.93
C GLN A 68 -25.88 2.80 -14.73
N THR A 69 -26.87 2.79 -15.61
CA THR A 69 -28.00 1.86 -15.59
C THR A 69 -28.13 1.16 -16.95
N LEU A 70 -28.90 0.06 -16.98
CA LEU A 70 -29.29 -0.61 -18.24
C LEU A 70 -29.91 0.38 -19.26
N GLY A 71 -30.59 1.42 -18.79
CA GLY A 71 -31.15 2.47 -19.65
C GLY A 71 -30.08 3.29 -20.39
N VAL A 72 -28.93 3.54 -19.77
CA VAL A 72 -27.81 4.27 -20.40
C VAL A 72 -27.21 3.44 -21.53
N THR A 73 -27.05 2.13 -21.34
CA THR A 73 -26.57 1.22 -22.40
C THR A 73 -27.56 1.06 -23.54
N ALA A 74 -28.86 1.04 -23.23
CA ALA A 74 -29.91 1.01 -24.24
C ALA A 74 -29.92 2.30 -25.07
N LEU A 75 -29.76 3.46 -24.43
CA LEU A 75 -29.61 4.74 -25.11
C LEU A 75 -28.37 4.76 -26.01
N GLN A 76 -27.23 4.27 -25.53
CA GLN A 76 -26.02 4.16 -26.34
C GLN A 76 -26.25 3.27 -27.57
N ALA A 77 -26.91 2.12 -27.39
CA ALA A 77 -27.25 1.22 -28.48
C ALA A 77 -28.14 1.91 -29.52
N LEU A 78 -29.19 2.62 -29.07
CA LEU A 78 -30.08 3.38 -29.92
C LEU A 78 -29.31 4.40 -30.77
N LEU A 79 -28.48 5.23 -30.14
CA LEU A 79 -27.70 6.26 -30.84
C LEU A 79 -26.73 5.66 -31.87
N VAL A 80 -26.06 4.56 -31.51
CA VAL A 80 -25.14 3.83 -32.40
C VAL A 80 -25.88 3.27 -33.61
N TYR A 81 -27.01 2.59 -33.42
CA TYR A 81 -27.78 2.03 -34.53
C TYR A 81 -28.44 3.10 -35.39
N VAL A 82 -28.89 4.22 -34.80
CA VAL A 82 -29.37 5.38 -35.57
C VAL A 82 -28.25 5.96 -36.43
N ALA A 83 -27.04 6.12 -35.87
CA ALA A 83 -25.88 6.61 -36.63
C ALA A 83 -25.57 5.71 -37.83
N VAL A 84 -25.56 4.39 -37.63
CA VAL A 84 -25.23 3.42 -38.68
C VAL A 84 -26.36 3.27 -39.70
N LEU A 85 -27.60 3.05 -39.27
CA LEU A 85 -28.71 2.73 -40.18
C LEU A 85 -29.31 3.96 -40.86
N ALA A 86 -29.48 5.08 -40.14
CA ALA A 86 -30.14 6.27 -40.69
C ALA A 86 -29.16 7.23 -41.38
N PHE A 87 -27.93 7.34 -40.88
CA PHE A 87 -26.94 8.31 -41.37
C PHE A 87 -25.75 7.70 -42.11
N GLY A 88 -25.71 6.37 -42.23
CA GLY A 88 -24.67 5.68 -43.00
C GLY A 88 -23.29 5.69 -42.35
N VAL A 89 -23.18 5.96 -41.04
CA VAL A 89 -21.90 5.90 -40.33
C VAL A 89 -21.30 4.49 -40.44
N SER A 90 -19.97 4.40 -40.42
CA SER A 90 -19.24 3.15 -40.49
C SER A 90 -19.63 2.22 -39.34
N VAL A 91 -19.83 0.94 -39.68
CA VAL A 91 -20.23 -0.13 -38.76
C VAL A 91 -19.20 -0.37 -37.65
N GLY A 92 -17.96 0.10 -37.82
CA GLY A 92 -16.92 0.09 -36.78
C GLY A 92 -17.34 0.73 -35.46
N ILE A 93 -18.21 1.75 -35.49
CA ILE A 93 -18.71 2.42 -34.27
C ILE A 93 -19.51 1.48 -33.36
N ILE A 94 -20.05 0.38 -33.90
CA ILE A 94 -20.71 -0.69 -33.11
C ILE A 94 -19.71 -1.34 -32.13
N GLY A 95 -18.41 -1.31 -32.43
CA GLY A 95 -17.37 -1.80 -31.52
C GLY A 95 -17.39 -1.11 -30.14
N LEU A 96 -17.71 0.20 -30.08
CA LEU A 96 -17.84 0.92 -28.81
C LEU A 96 -19.00 0.35 -27.97
N LEU A 97 -20.13 0.06 -28.62
CA LEU A 97 -21.29 -0.56 -27.99
C LEU A 97 -20.98 -1.97 -27.49
N ILE A 98 -20.31 -2.80 -28.30
CA ILE A 98 -19.90 -4.16 -27.91
C ILE A 98 -18.99 -4.08 -26.67
N GLY A 99 -18.02 -3.16 -26.66
CA GLY A 99 -17.15 -2.91 -25.50
C GLY A 99 -17.95 -2.55 -24.24
N SER A 100 -18.91 -1.63 -24.35
CA SER A 100 -19.82 -1.25 -23.25
C SER A 100 -20.67 -2.41 -22.73
N LEU A 101 -21.16 -3.28 -23.63
CA LEU A 101 -21.96 -4.44 -23.27
C LEU A 101 -21.12 -5.51 -22.56
N LEU A 102 -19.87 -5.72 -22.99
CA LEU A 102 -18.92 -6.61 -22.30
C LEU A 102 -18.58 -6.10 -20.90
N LEU A 103 -18.44 -4.78 -20.72
CA LEU A 103 -18.24 -4.17 -19.40
C LEU A 103 -19.46 -4.32 -18.49
N ALA A 104 -20.67 -4.33 -19.05
CA ALA A 104 -21.92 -4.57 -18.33
C ALA A 104 -22.23 -6.07 -18.12
N SER A 105 -21.28 -6.98 -18.41
CA SER A 105 -21.46 -8.44 -18.35
C SER A 105 -22.59 -8.99 -19.24
N ALA A 106 -23.06 -8.21 -20.21
CA ALA A 106 -24.15 -8.55 -21.13
C ALA A 106 -23.62 -9.25 -22.40
N TRP A 107 -22.84 -10.33 -22.22
CA TRP A 107 -22.11 -10.98 -23.32
C TRP A 107 -23.02 -11.48 -24.46
N ARG A 108 -24.25 -11.92 -24.15
CA ARG A 108 -25.24 -12.34 -25.16
C ARG A 108 -25.66 -11.17 -26.05
N ALA A 109 -25.91 -10.00 -25.47
CA ALA A 109 -26.25 -8.79 -26.21
C ALA A 109 -25.05 -8.30 -27.04
N ALA A 110 -23.83 -8.42 -26.51
CA ALA A 110 -22.61 -8.10 -27.23
C ALA A 110 -22.42 -8.98 -28.49
N LEU A 111 -22.70 -10.30 -28.37
CA LEU A 111 -22.70 -11.22 -29.51
C LEU A 111 -23.75 -10.84 -30.56
N VAL A 112 -24.98 -10.53 -30.12
CA VAL A 112 -26.05 -10.09 -31.03
C VAL A 112 -25.62 -8.82 -31.77
N ALA A 113 -25.07 -7.83 -31.07
CA ALA A 113 -24.55 -6.61 -31.69
C ALA A 113 -23.37 -6.86 -32.64
N GLY A 114 -22.53 -7.86 -32.38
CA GLY A 114 -21.49 -8.30 -33.31
C GLY A 114 -22.06 -8.93 -34.58
N LEU A 115 -23.12 -9.74 -34.45
CA LEU A 115 -23.77 -10.41 -35.58
C LEU A 115 -24.55 -9.44 -36.49
N THR A 116 -24.94 -8.25 -36.01
CA THR A 116 -25.56 -7.25 -36.88
C THR A 116 -24.58 -6.63 -37.88
N VAL A 117 -23.27 -6.63 -37.59
CA VAL A 117 -22.22 -6.07 -38.46
C VAL A 117 -22.23 -6.68 -39.87
N PRO A 118 -22.09 -8.01 -40.05
CA PRO A 118 -22.11 -8.61 -41.38
C PRO A 118 -23.47 -8.47 -42.08
N VAL A 119 -24.57 -8.46 -41.32
CA VAL A 119 -25.93 -8.27 -41.86
C VAL A 119 -26.08 -6.87 -42.46
N ILE A 120 -25.65 -5.83 -41.75
CA ILE A 120 -25.68 -4.44 -42.23
C ILE A 120 -24.78 -4.25 -43.46
N HIS A 121 -23.63 -4.91 -43.48
CA HIS A 121 -22.73 -4.87 -44.64
C HIS A 121 -23.38 -5.52 -45.87
N ALA A 122 -24.01 -6.68 -45.70
CA ALA A 122 -24.71 -7.37 -46.78
C ALA A 122 -25.90 -6.56 -47.34
N THR A 123 -26.64 -5.84 -46.49
CA THR A 123 -27.79 -5.02 -46.95
C THR A 123 -27.37 -3.74 -47.68
N ARG A 124 -26.14 -3.25 -47.48
CA ARG A 124 -25.59 -2.10 -48.23
C ARG A 124 -25.06 -2.47 -49.62
N ALA A 125 -25.20 -3.73 -50.05
CA ALA A 125 -24.70 -4.25 -51.33
C ALA A 125 -23.18 -4.00 -51.55
N GLU A 126 -22.42 -3.94 -50.47
CA GLU A 126 -20.96 -3.84 -50.50
C GLU A 126 -20.36 -5.24 -50.81
N SER A 127 -19.24 -5.29 -51.52
CA SER A 127 -18.67 -6.55 -52.04
C SER A 127 -18.21 -7.51 -50.94
N ILE A 128 -18.58 -8.80 -51.04
CA ILE A 128 -18.22 -9.90 -50.12
C ILE A 128 -16.73 -9.95 -49.69
N PRO A 129 -15.73 -9.67 -50.57
CA PRO A 129 -14.31 -9.67 -50.18
C PRO A 129 -13.95 -8.73 -49.02
N ASN A 130 -14.77 -7.70 -48.74
CA ASN A 130 -14.50 -6.73 -47.68
C ASN A 130 -15.14 -7.10 -46.33
N LEU A 131 -16.00 -8.12 -46.27
CA LEU A 131 -16.76 -8.51 -45.07
C LEU A 131 -15.87 -8.78 -43.85
N LEU A 132 -14.69 -9.38 -44.06
CA LEU A 132 -13.73 -9.68 -42.99
C LEU A 132 -13.08 -8.41 -42.42
N ASP A 133 -12.72 -7.42 -43.24
CA ASP A 133 -12.15 -6.16 -42.74
C ASP A 133 -13.17 -5.32 -41.95
N PHE A 134 -14.42 -5.32 -42.41
CA PHE A 134 -15.54 -4.65 -41.73
C PHE A 134 -15.99 -5.33 -40.44
N THR A 135 -15.68 -6.62 -40.24
CA THR A 135 -15.98 -7.36 -39.00
C THR A 135 -14.84 -7.30 -37.99
N ILE A 136 -13.58 -7.34 -38.42
CA ILE A 136 -12.41 -7.22 -37.54
C ILE A 136 -12.36 -5.84 -36.85
N THR A 137 -12.70 -4.77 -37.56
CA THR A 137 -12.59 -3.41 -37.04
C THR A 137 -13.47 -3.16 -35.78
N PRO A 138 -14.79 -3.47 -35.78
CA PRO A 138 -15.60 -3.40 -34.56
C PRO A 138 -15.08 -4.28 -33.41
N VAL A 139 -14.57 -5.49 -33.71
CA VAL A 139 -14.02 -6.40 -32.69
C VAL A 139 -12.80 -5.79 -32.01
N LEU A 140 -11.87 -5.22 -32.80
CA LEU A 140 -10.70 -4.51 -32.26
C LEU A 140 -11.10 -3.33 -31.38
N ILE A 141 -12.05 -2.51 -31.84
CA ILE A 141 -12.54 -1.36 -31.07
C ILE A 141 -13.21 -1.83 -29.77
N ALA A 142 -13.97 -2.92 -29.81
CA ALA A 142 -14.60 -3.51 -28.63
C ALA A 142 -13.56 -3.99 -27.62
N LEU A 143 -12.52 -4.70 -28.07
CA LEU A 143 -11.43 -5.18 -27.23
C LEU A 143 -10.65 -4.03 -26.60
N VAL A 144 -10.30 -3.00 -27.37
CA VAL A 144 -9.60 -1.82 -26.86
C VAL A 144 -10.47 -1.08 -25.83
N THR A 145 -11.75 -0.88 -26.14
CA THR A 145 -12.70 -0.18 -25.27
C THR A 145 -12.90 -0.92 -23.95
N TYR A 146 -13.17 -2.23 -24.02
CA TYR A 146 -13.28 -3.12 -22.87
C TYR A 146 -11.97 -3.11 -22.06
N GLY A 147 -10.86 -3.29 -22.75
CA GLY A 147 -9.54 -3.44 -22.16
C GLY A 147 -9.03 -2.22 -21.42
N LEU A 148 -9.08 -1.03 -22.04
CA LEU A 148 -8.68 0.23 -21.41
C LEU A 148 -9.56 0.54 -20.19
N SER A 149 -10.87 0.34 -20.30
CA SER A 149 -11.80 0.58 -19.19
C SER A 149 -11.53 -0.40 -18.05
N ARG A 150 -11.38 -1.70 -18.35
CA ARG A 150 -11.11 -2.74 -17.34
C ARG A 150 -9.75 -2.55 -16.65
N LEU A 151 -8.71 -2.14 -17.38
CA LEU A 151 -7.41 -1.83 -16.79
C LEU A 151 -7.50 -0.61 -15.87
N THR A 152 -8.23 0.44 -16.28
CA THR A 152 -8.47 1.61 -15.44
C THR A 152 -9.22 1.23 -14.15
N ASP A 153 -10.23 0.36 -14.24
CA ASP A 153 -10.95 -0.18 -13.07
C ASP A 153 -10.02 -0.90 -12.12
N ARG A 154 -9.13 -1.75 -12.65
CA ARG A 154 -8.20 -2.52 -11.84
C ARG A 154 -7.19 -1.62 -11.15
N ILE A 155 -6.73 -0.55 -11.81
CA ILE A 155 -5.86 0.46 -11.19
C ILE A 155 -6.59 1.14 -10.03
N ASP A 156 -7.87 1.51 -10.21
CA ASP A 156 -8.69 2.09 -9.14
C ASP A 156 -8.90 1.12 -7.97
N GLU A 157 -9.17 -0.16 -8.24
CA GLU A 157 -9.33 -1.21 -7.22
C GLU A 157 -8.03 -1.44 -6.43
N VAL A 158 -6.89 -1.57 -7.11
CA VAL A 158 -5.57 -1.74 -6.47
C VAL A 158 -5.22 -0.50 -5.65
N HIS A 159 -5.49 0.69 -6.19
CA HIS A 159 -5.29 1.94 -5.48
C HIS A 159 -6.11 1.95 -4.18
N ALA A 160 -7.41 1.64 -4.24
CA ALA A 160 -8.27 1.62 -3.06
C ALA A 160 -7.84 0.56 -2.03
N ALA A 161 -7.44 -0.63 -2.48
CA ALA A 161 -7.08 -1.75 -1.60
C ALA A 161 -5.70 -1.61 -0.94
N ARG A 162 -4.80 -0.75 -1.43
CA ARG A 162 -3.40 -0.69 -0.98
C ARG A 162 -3.24 -0.49 0.53
N VAL A 163 -4.06 0.38 1.13
CA VAL A 163 -3.99 0.69 2.56
C VAL A 163 -4.55 -0.48 3.37
N THR A 164 -5.68 -1.05 2.94
CA THR A 164 -6.28 -2.23 3.58
C THR A 164 -5.34 -3.43 3.54
N LEU A 165 -4.67 -3.67 2.41
CA LEU A 165 -3.67 -4.74 2.29
C LEU A 165 -2.45 -4.48 3.18
N ALA A 166 -1.97 -3.24 3.25
CA ALA A 166 -0.88 -2.87 4.15
C ALA A 166 -1.27 -3.08 5.63
N LEU A 167 -2.48 -2.69 6.03
CA LEU A 167 -2.99 -2.92 7.38
C LEU A 167 -3.15 -4.41 7.71
N ALA A 168 -3.67 -5.20 6.76
CA ALA A 168 -3.78 -6.65 6.93
C ALA A 168 -2.40 -7.31 7.09
N ALA A 169 -1.41 -6.87 6.31
CA ALA A 169 -0.04 -7.36 6.41
C ALA A 169 0.62 -6.99 7.75
N VAL A 170 0.35 -5.79 8.27
CA VAL A 170 0.78 -5.38 9.62
C VAL A 170 0.14 -6.25 10.70
N GLU A 171 -1.14 -6.56 10.58
CA GLU A 171 -1.84 -7.40 11.56
C GLU A 171 -1.31 -8.85 11.54
N GLU A 172 -1.07 -9.42 10.36
CA GLU A 172 -0.44 -10.73 10.22
C GLU A 172 0.95 -10.76 10.87
N GLU A 173 1.73 -9.69 10.66
CA GLU A 173 3.04 -9.56 11.29
C GLU A 173 2.95 -9.41 12.82
N ARG A 174 1.96 -8.68 13.35
CA ARG A 174 1.72 -8.59 14.80
C ARG A 174 1.47 -9.97 15.41
N LEU A 175 0.59 -10.75 14.79
CA LEU A 175 0.28 -12.12 15.23
C LEU A 175 1.51 -13.04 15.17
N ARG A 176 2.36 -12.87 14.14
CA ARG A 176 3.62 -13.60 14.04
C ARG A 176 4.59 -13.22 15.16
N MET A 177 4.81 -11.92 15.41
CA MET A 177 5.67 -11.45 16.51
C MET A 177 5.15 -11.94 17.86
N ALA A 178 3.84 -11.88 18.09
CA ALA A 178 3.16 -12.44 19.25
C ALA A 178 3.50 -13.92 19.48
N ALA A 179 3.38 -14.73 18.44
CA ALA A 179 3.68 -16.16 18.52
C ALA A 179 5.17 -16.41 18.85
N GLU A 180 6.09 -15.73 18.16
CA GLU A 180 7.54 -15.86 18.39
C GLU A 180 7.96 -15.38 19.80
N LEU A 181 7.35 -14.30 20.32
CA LEU A 181 7.64 -13.76 21.66
C LEU A 181 7.03 -14.61 22.78
N ASN A 182 5.82 -15.13 22.57
CA ASN A 182 5.21 -16.06 23.52
C ASN A 182 6.03 -17.36 23.65
N GLU A 183 6.54 -17.86 22.53
CA GLU A 183 7.40 -19.04 22.52
C GLU A 183 8.73 -18.80 23.26
N SER A 184 9.32 -17.61 23.11
CA SER A 184 10.67 -17.30 23.60
C SER A 184 10.71 -16.72 25.03
N VAL A 185 9.79 -15.81 25.39
CA VAL A 185 9.77 -15.11 26.70
C VAL A 185 8.54 -15.51 27.53
N GLY A 186 7.38 -15.69 26.91
CA GLY A 186 6.11 -16.00 27.59
C GLY A 186 6.19 -17.22 28.51
N ARG A 187 6.70 -18.35 28.01
CA ARG A 187 6.92 -19.58 28.83
C ARG A 187 7.81 -19.35 30.06
N GLY A 188 8.78 -18.46 29.94
CA GLY A 188 9.68 -18.11 31.04
C GLY A 188 8.95 -17.33 32.14
N LEU A 189 8.09 -16.37 31.77
CA LEU A 189 7.23 -15.64 32.70
C LEU A 189 6.23 -16.56 33.40
N ASP A 190 5.67 -17.53 32.68
CA ASP A 190 4.74 -18.52 33.26
C ASP A 190 5.40 -19.38 34.33
N THR A 191 6.66 -19.76 34.11
CA THR A 191 7.44 -20.51 35.09
C THR A 191 7.71 -19.67 36.34
N ILE A 192 7.93 -18.36 36.19
CA ILE A 192 8.15 -17.44 37.31
C ILE A 192 6.85 -17.16 38.06
N ALA A 193 5.73 -17.04 37.35
CA ALA A 193 4.41 -16.88 37.95
C ALA A 193 3.98 -18.09 38.81
N ALA A 194 4.57 -19.27 38.56
CA ALA A 194 4.36 -20.48 39.36
C ALA A 194 5.41 -20.68 40.47
N ALA A 195 6.21 -19.66 40.78
CA ALA A 195 7.31 -19.76 41.75
C ALA A 195 6.83 -20.12 43.17
N ARG A 196 7.64 -20.92 43.86
CA ARG A 196 7.49 -21.31 45.26
C ARG A 196 8.80 -21.02 46.01
N PRO A 197 8.79 -20.93 47.35
CA PRO A 197 10.01 -20.68 48.12
C PRO A 197 11.11 -21.74 47.87
N GLU A 198 10.69 -22.98 47.60
CA GLU A 198 11.56 -24.15 47.44
C GLU A 198 12.34 -24.17 46.11
N ASN A 199 11.87 -23.46 45.09
CA ASN A 199 12.47 -23.45 43.74
C ASN A 199 12.93 -22.04 43.30
N LEU A 200 13.16 -21.15 44.27
CA LEU A 200 13.50 -19.75 44.00
C LEU A 200 14.79 -19.57 43.17
N GLU A 201 15.79 -20.44 43.39
CA GLU A 201 17.05 -20.39 42.65
C GLU A 201 16.87 -20.74 41.16
N ASP A 202 16.06 -21.76 40.87
CA ASP A 202 15.69 -22.14 39.51
C ASP A 202 14.86 -21.05 38.82
N VAL A 203 13.91 -20.44 39.56
CA VAL A 203 13.09 -19.33 39.08
C VAL A 203 13.95 -18.11 38.72
N LEU A 204 14.94 -17.77 39.54
CA LEU A 204 15.89 -16.68 39.24
C LEU A 204 16.75 -16.99 38.02
N ALA A 205 17.17 -18.25 37.83
CA ALA A 205 17.89 -18.67 36.64
C ALA A 205 17.02 -18.60 35.37
N VAL A 206 15.72 -18.94 35.47
CA VAL A 206 14.75 -18.74 34.39
C VAL A 206 14.55 -17.25 34.12
N ALA A 207 14.37 -16.41 35.14
CA ALA A 207 14.21 -14.96 34.97
C ALA A 207 15.40 -14.29 34.26
N ARG A 208 16.64 -14.67 34.60
CA ARG A 208 17.84 -14.16 33.92
C ARG A 208 17.88 -14.57 32.45
N ARG A 209 17.54 -15.83 32.13
CA ARG A 209 17.45 -16.31 30.75
C ARG A 209 16.34 -15.59 29.97
N SER A 210 15.14 -15.47 30.55
CA SER A 210 14.01 -14.76 29.93
C SER A 210 14.34 -13.29 29.63
N LEU A 211 15.06 -12.61 30.52
CA LEU A 211 15.54 -11.24 30.27
C LEU A 211 16.55 -11.16 29.13
N ALA A 212 17.51 -12.09 29.08
CA ALA A 212 18.47 -12.15 27.98
C ALA A 212 17.77 -12.42 26.64
N THR A 213 16.83 -13.36 26.61
CA THR A 213 16.01 -13.68 25.43
C THR A 213 15.16 -12.49 24.98
N ALA A 214 14.50 -11.80 25.92
CA ALA A 214 13.70 -10.60 25.62
C ALA A 214 14.55 -9.47 25.02
N ARG A 215 15.76 -9.24 25.57
CA ARG A 215 16.71 -8.25 25.03
C ARG A 215 17.19 -8.62 23.63
N SER A 216 17.48 -9.90 23.38
CA SER A 216 17.85 -10.40 22.05
C SER A 216 16.71 -10.21 21.07
N ALA A 217 15.48 -10.63 21.42
CA ALA A 217 14.31 -10.49 20.54
C ALA A 217 14.00 -9.02 20.20
N ALA A 218 14.10 -8.11 21.17
CA ALA A 218 13.96 -6.67 20.91
C ALA A 218 15.09 -6.12 20.03
N ALA A 219 16.30 -6.64 20.15
CA ALA A 219 17.42 -6.27 19.27
C ALA A 219 17.25 -6.82 17.85
N ASP A 220 16.75 -8.05 17.70
CA ASP A 220 16.49 -8.70 16.41
C ASP A 220 15.37 -7.98 15.63
N LEU A 221 14.33 -7.52 16.32
CA LEU A 221 13.29 -6.68 15.72
C LEU A 221 13.82 -5.31 15.25
N ARG A 222 14.90 -4.80 15.87
CA ARG A 222 15.57 -3.55 15.48
C ARG A 222 16.64 -3.74 14.41
N SER A 223 17.30 -4.89 14.35
CA SER A 223 18.52 -5.12 13.56
C SER A 223 18.33 -4.97 12.05
N LEU A 224 17.09 -4.98 11.56
CA LEU A 224 16.75 -4.81 10.15
C LEU A 224 16.53 -3.34 9.72
N SER A 225 16.63 -2.40 10.67
CA SER A 225 16.31 -0.99 10.50
C SER A 225 17.43 -0.10 11.04
N LEU A 226 17.72 0.97 10.31
CA LEU A 226 18.72 1.96 10.71
C LEU A 226 18.11 3.11 11.53
N THR A 227 16.78 3.26 11.45
CA THR A 227 16.03 4.35 12.11
C THR A 227 16.21 4.42 13.64
N PRO A 228 16.19 3.31 14.41
CA PRO A 228 16.43 3.34 15.85
C PRO A 228 17.83 3.85 16.19
N GLU A 229 18.85 3.40 15.48
CA GLU A 229 20.24 3.83 15.73
C GLU A 229 20.45 5.30 15.42
N ILE A 230 19.85 5.81 14.34
CA ILE A 230 19.89 7.25 14.04
C ILE A 230 19.27 8.08 15.17
N SER A 231 18.15 7.59 15.74
CA SER A 231 17.48 8.26 16.85
C SER A 231 18.33 8.22 18.14
N ALA A 232 18.94 7.07 18.44
CA ALA A 232 19.84 6.90 19.58
C ALA A 232 21.10 7.76 19.45
N ALA A 233 21.72 7.77 18.27
CA ALA A 233 22.87 8.60 17.94
C ALA A 233 22.57 10.09 18.14
N ARG A 234 21.42 10.56 17.63
CA ARG A 234 20.97 11.94 17.82
C ARG A 234 20.82 12.27 19.31
N GLY A 235 20.24 11.37 20.10
CA GLY A 235 20.10 11.53 21.55
C GLY A 235 21.46 11.66 22.26
N LEU A 236 22.40 10.75 21.97
CA LEU A 236 23.74 10.77 22.55
C LEU A 236 24.51 12.04 22.22
N LEU A 237 24.51 12.47 20.96
CA LEU A 237 25.17 13.69 20.52
C LEU A 237 24.53 14.94 21.15
N SER A 238 23.20 14.98 21.25
CA SER A 238 22.49 16.10 21.90
C SER A 238 22.80 16.18 23.39
N ALA A 239 22.92 15.04 24.07
CA ALA A 239 23.31 14.99 25.48
C ALA A 239 24.76 15.43 25.73
N ALA A 240 25.62 15.31 24.70
CA ALA A 240 26.98 15.82 24.71
C ALA A 240 27.10 17.29 24.23
N GLU A 241 25.97 18.00 24.08
CA GLU A 241 25.91 19.39 23.61
C GLU A 241 26.46 19.62 22.19
N ILE A 242 26.41 18.59 21.34
CA ILE A 242 26.83 18.64 19.93
C ILE A 242 25.60 18.91 19.05
N GLU A 243 25.68 19.90 18.15
CA GLU A 243 24.59 20.20 17.21
C GLU A 243 24.48 19.09 16.14
N VAL A 244 23.28 18.51 15.99
CA VAL A 244 23.06 17.36 15.08
C VAL A 244 22.13 17.69 13.92
N THR A 245 22.59 17.46 12.70
CA THR A 245 21.75 17.47 11.49
C THR A 245 21.56 16.06 10.95
N VAL A 246 20.30 15.62 10.79
CA VAL A 246 19.97 14.29 10.26
C VAL A 246 19.24 14.42 8.93
N ARG A 247 19.74 13.75 7.89
CA ARG A 247 19.06 13.62 6.58
C ARG A 247 18.91 12.14 6.22
N VAL A 248 17.65 11.69 6.14
CA VAL A 248 17.33 10.30 5.80
C VAL A 248 16.83 10.21 4.37
N GLY A 249 17.53 9.44 3.54
CA GLY A 249 17.26 9.28 2.11
C GLY A 249 17.35 7.83 1.62
N HIS A 250 17.14 6.87 2.52
CA HIS A 250 17.01 5.43 2.20
C HIS A 250 15.59 4.93 2.47
N GLU A 251 15.22 3.80 1.86
CA GLU A 251 13.98 3.07 2.13
C GLU A 251 14.25 1.87 3.07
N GLU A 252 13.31 1.60 3.98
CA GLU A 252 13.35 0.42 4.85
C GLU A 252 12.39 -0.67 4.35
N PRO A 253 12.65 -1.96 4.64
CA PRO A 253 13.75 -2.53 5.42
C PRO A 253 15.07 -2.68 4.64
N LEU A 254 16.19 -2.47 5.34
CA LEU A 254 17.54 -2.64 4.79
C LEU A 254 18.09 -4.06 4.95
N GLY A 255 17.38 -4.93 5.69
CA GLY A 255 17.83 -6.31 5.92
C GLY A 255 19.13 -6.35 6.70
N GLN A 256 20.03 -7.29 6.35
CA GLN A 256 21.36 -7.40 6.96
C GLN A 256 22.24 -6.17 6.75
N ALA A 257 22.05 -5.42 5.65
CA ALA A 257 22.76 -4.17 5.41
C ALA A 257 22.40 -3.13 6.49
N GLY A 258 21.16 -3.14 6.97
CA GLY A 258 20.71 -2.29 8.08
C GLY A 258 21.49 -2.53 9.36
N ALA A 259 21.71 -3.81 9.73
CA ALA A 259 22.44 -4.19 10.95
C ALA A 259 23.91 -3.72 10.93
N LEU A 260 24.58 -3.90 9.79
CA LEU A 260 25.97 -3.46 9.62
C LEU A 260 26.09 -1.94 9.63
N LEU A 261 25.22 -1.24 8.89
CA LEU A 261 25.17 0.23 8.90
C LEU A 261 24.84 0.79 10.29
N ALA A 262 23.95 0.14 11.03
CA ALA A 262 23.62 0.45 12.42
C ALA A 262 24.86 0.36 13.33
N THR A 263 25.68 -0.66 13.13
CA THR A 263 26.90 -0.88 13.92
C THR A 263 27.96 0.17 13.58
N VAL A 264 28.16 0.47 12.28
CA VAL A 264 29.06 1.55 11.85
C VAL A 264 28.61 2.90 12.41
N LEU A 265 27.31 3.22 12.35
CA LEU A 265 26.77 4.47 12.90
C LEU A 265 27.06 4.59 14.40
N ARG A 266 26.81 3.51 15.15
CA ARG A 266 27.01 3.50 16.59
C ARG A 266 28.47 3.72 16.96
N GLU A 267 29.40 3.04 16.30
CA GLU A 267 30.83 3.20 16.56
C GLU A 267 31.31 4.61 16.19
N ALA A 268 30.92 5.11 15.01
CA ALA A 268 31.29 6.45 14.55
C ALA A 268 30.79 7.55 15.51
N VAL A 269 29.56 7.43 16.01
CA VAL A 269 28.99 8.41 16.95
C VAL A 269 29.60 8.30 18.34
N THR A 270 29.86 7.07 18.80
CA THR A 270 30.54 6.83 20.08
C THR A 270 31.94 7.44 20.07
N ASP A 271 32.67 7.32 18.96
CA ASP A 271 33.98 7.94 18.79
C ASP A 271 33.93 9.46 18.83
N VAL A 272 32.93 10.07 18.19
CA VAL A 272 32.71 11.53 18.23
C VAL A 272 32.48 12.01 19.66
N VAL A 273 31.60 11.33 20.41
CA VAL A 273 31.29 11.69 21.80
C VAL A 273 32.48 11.43 22.74
N ARG A 274 33.17 10.30 22.58
CA ARG A 274 34.32 9.91 23.41
C ARG A 274 35.47 10.92 23.32
N GLN A 275 35.66 11.53 22.15
CA GLN A 275 36.72 12.52 21.95
C GLN A 275 36.34 13.91 22.48
N GLY A 276 35.05 14.27 22.45
CA GLY A 276 34.53 15.51 23.05
C GLY A 276 35.00 16.81 22.41
N THR A 277 35.53 16.77 21.17
CA THR A 277 36.06 17.97 20.46
C THR A 277 35.13 18.52 19.39
N ALA A 278 34.12 17.75 18.96
CA ALA A 278 33.18 18.15 17.92
C ALA A 278 32.12 19.12 18.47
N ARG A 279 31.70 20.09 17.66
CA ARG A 279 30.57 21.00 17.94
C ARG A 279 29.37 20.73 17.05
N HIS A 280 29.60 20.19 15.84
CA HIS A 280 28.56 19.82 14.90
C HIS A 280 28.81 18.41 14.35
N CYS A 281 27.74 17.64 14.27
CA CYS A 281 27.74 16.30 13.66
C CYS A 281 26.56 16.17 12.67
N ALA A 282 26.83 15.67 11.48
CA ALA A 282 25.83 15.44 10.45
C ALA A 282 25.76 13.95 10.12
N ILE A 283 24.54 13.39 10.16
CA ILE A 283 24.24 12.00 9.80
C ILE A 283 23.36 12.04 8.55
N GLU A 284 23.88 11.52 7.44
CA GLU A 284 23.20 11.49 6.15
C GLU A 284 23.10 10.05 5.64
N THR A 285 21.96 9.70 5.07
CA THR A 285 21.81 8.42 4.35
C THR A 285 21.21 8.68 2.98
N THR A 286 21.70 7.97 1.97
CA THR A 286 21.21 8.04 0.60
C THR A 286 21.13 6.65 0.00
N GLU A 287 20.08 6.37 -0.76
CA GLU A 287 19.95 5.13 -1.51
C GLU A 287 19.88 5.39 -3.02
N SER A 288 20.66 4.64 -3.79
CA SER A 288 20.63 4.65 -5.26
C SER A 288 20.88 3.25 -5.80
N GLU A 289 19.96 2.73 -6.62
CA GLU A 289 20.06 1.41 -7.25
C GLU A 289 20.34 0.24 -6.28
N GLY A 290 19.81 0.33 -5.05
CA GLY A 290 20.03 -0.68 -3.99
C GLY A 290 21.37 -0.54 -3.25
N LEU A 291 22.18 0.46 -3.56
CA LEU A 291 23.34 0.84 -2.74
C LEU A 291 22.90 1.88 -1.71
N VAL A 292 23.07 1.53 -0.43
CA VAL A 292 22.73 2.41 0.69
C VAL A 292 24.02 2.96 1.28
N VAL A 293 24.16 4.28 1.24
CA VAL A 293 25.33 4.99 1.74
C VAL A 293 24.94 5.72 3.02
N LEU A 294 25.63 5.42 4.11
CA LEU A 294 25.61 6.15 5.37
C LEU A 294 26.85 7.04 5.45
N ARG A 295 26.66 8.33 5.72
CA ARG A 295 27.73 9.29 5.94
C ARG A 295 27.56 9.98 7.29
N VAL A 296 28.58 9.90 8.15
CA VAL A 296 28.68 10.61 9.42
C VAL A 296 29.82 11.61 9.32
N THR A 297 29.53 12.90 9.48
CA THR A 297 30.52 13.99 9.33
C THR A 297 30.56 14.86 10.57
N ASN A 298 31.75 15.18 11.08
CA ASN A 298 31.91 16.04 12.25
C ASN A 298 33.04 17.06 12.10
N ASP A 299 33.01 18.13 12.89
CA ASP A 299 33.92 19.28 12.81
C ASP A 299 35.02 19.32 13.90
N GLY A 300 35.26 18.23 14.63
CA GLY A 300 36.37 18.12 15.59
C GLY A 300 37.75 18.01 14.91
N VAL A 301 38.84 18.41 15.61
CA VAL A 301 40.24 18.29 15.14
C VAL A 301 41.11 17.66 16.25
N PRO A 302 42.00 16.67 16.03
CA PRO A 302 42.17 15.74 14.91
C PRO A 302 41.83 14.28 15.30
N THR A 303 40.68 13.79 14.87
CA THR A 303 40.34 12.34 14.82
C THR A 303 41.13 11.59 13.73
N ALA A 304 41.88 12.31 12.89
CA ALA A 304 42.52 11.79 11.68
C ALA A 304 43.76 10.91 11.91
N ALA A 305 44.46 11.07 13.04
CA ALA A 305 45.75 10.41 13.26
C ALA A 305 45.68 9.17 14.18
N LEU A 306 44.58 9.00 14.94
CA LEU A 306 44.43 7.94 15.95
C LEU A 306 43.03 7.29 15.97
N GLY A 307 42.06 7.77 15.19
CA GLY A 307 40.64 7.45 15.37
C GLY A 307 40.00 6.46 14.39
N ALA A 308 40.78 5.73 13.59
CA ALA A 308 40.23 4.74 12.66
C ALA A 308 40.43 3.28 13.10
N GLU A 309 41.25 2.99 14.12
CA GLU A 309 41.53 1.61 14.55
C GLU A 309 40.26 0.84 14.98
N ALA A 310 39.32 1.51 15.66
CA ALA A 310 38.06 0.89 16.11
C ALA A 310 37.13 0.52 14.94
N LEU A 311 37.29 1.16 13.77
CA LEU A 311 36.50 0.92 12.57
C LEU A 311 37.14 -0.11 11.62
N VAL A 312 38.41 -0.50 11.82
CA VAL A 312 39.10 -1.49 10.98
C VAL A 312 38.37 -2.85 10.94
N PRO A 313 37.92 -3.44 12.07
CA PRO A 313 37.17 -4.70 12.04
C PRO A 313 35.83 -4.59 11.31
N LEU A 314 35.21 -3.39 11.34
CA LEU A 314 33.96 -3.10 10.65
C LEU A 314 34.18 -2.92 9.14
N ALA A 315 35.33 -2.38 8.72
CA ALA A 315 35.70 -2.29 7.31
C ALA A 315 35.75 -3.67 6.66
N GLU A 316 36.40 -4.64 7.31
CA GLU A 316 36.48 -6.03 6.83
C GLU A 316 35.10 -6.69 6.72
N GLN A 317 34.21 -6.45 7.69
CA GLN A 317 32.83 -6.98 7.65
C GLN A 317 31.98 -6.34 6.55
N VAL A 318 32.16 -5.04 6.30
CA VAL A 318 31.48 -4.32 5.22
C VAL A 318 31.98 -4.79 3.85
N GLU A 319 33.29 -4.97 3.69
CA GLU A 319 33.89 -5.51 2.47
C GLU A 319 33.48 -6.96 2.19
N ALA A 320 33.34 -7.79 3.23
CA ALA A 320 32.90 -9.18 3.10
C ALA A 320 31.50 -9.33 2.48
N VAL A 321 30.63 -8.31 2.62
CA VAL A 321 29.28 -8.26 2.04
C VAL A 321 29.26 -7.48 0.70
N GLY A 322 30.44 -7.12 0.15
CA GLY A 322 30.56 -6.38 -1.10
C GLY A 322 30.31 -4.87 -0.97
N GLY A 323 30.34 -4.33 0.25
CA GLY A 323 30.30 -2.91 0.52
C GLY A 323 31.70 -2.27 0.59
N HIS A 324 31.76 -1.00 0.95
CA HIS A 324 33.01 -0.33 1.31
C HIS A 324 32.81 0.64 2.47
N LEU A 325 33.83 0.73 3.34
CA LEU A 325 33.90 1.70 4.43
C LEU A 325 35.10 2.63 4.19
N ARG A 326 34.86 3.93 4.13
CA ARG A 326 35.88 4.96 3.95
C ARG A 326 35.87 5.91 5.13
N THR A 327 37.03 6.17 5.69
CA THR A 327 37.23 7.21 6.70
C THR A 327 38.25 8.19 6.16
N GLY A 328 38.06 9.49 6.43
CA GLY A 328 38.98 10.50 5.94
C GLY A 328 38.59 11.92 6.32
N LEU A 329 39.53 12.84 6.13
CA LEU A 329 39.25 14.27 6.20
C LEU A 329 38.75 14.77 4.85
N GLY A 330 37.61 15.45 4.86
CA GLY A 330 37.13 16.21 3.73
C GLY A 330 37.96 17.49 3.48
N PRO A 331 37.84 18.09 2.28
CA PRO A 331 38.52 19.35 1.93
C PRO A 331 38.13 20.53 2.85
N ASP A 332 36.97 20.44 3.49
CA ASP A 332 36.44 21.45 4.41
C ASP A 332 36.96 21.30 5.86
N GLY A 333 37.93 20.39 6.09
CA GLY A 333 38.51 20.15 7.41
C GLY A 333 37.69 19.23 8.34
N ARG A 334 36.53 18.74 7.88
CA ARG A 334 35.64 17.85 8.64
C ARG A 334 36.04 16.38 8.47
N PHE A 335 35.95 15.60 9.55
CA PHE A 335 36.17 14.16 9.49
C PHE A 335 34.88 13.45 9.05
N SER A 336 34.98 12.54 8.08
CA SER A 336 33.85 11.78 7.54
C SER A 336 34.08 10.28 7.66
N VAL A 337 33.07 9.56 8.15
CA VAL A 337 32.93 8.11 8.04
C VAL A 337 31.82 7.83 7.03
N GLU A 338 32.15 7.11 5.96
CA GLU A 338 31.21 6.75 4.89
C GLU A 338 31.18 5.23 4.73
N ALA A 339 30.01 4.62 4.92
CA ALA A 339 29.78 3.20 4.69
C ALA A 339 28.77 3.02 3.56
N ALA A 340 29.09 2.21 2.57
CA ALA A 340 28.20 1.89 1.47
C ALA A 340 28.01 0.38 1.42
N ILE A 341 26.77 -0.09 1.53
CA ILE A 341 26.42 -1.50 1.51
C ILE A 341 25.27 -1.71 0.53
N THR A 342 25.34 -2.76 -0.28
CA THR A 342 24.22 -3.16 -1.13
C THR A 342 23.11 -3.75 -0.28
N SER A 343 21.95 -3.13 -0.25
CA SER A 343 20.74 -3.78 0.24
C SER A 343 20.40 -4.92 -0.73
N ALA A 344 20.13 -6.12 -0.21
CA ALA A 344 19.74 -7.23 -1.07
C ALA A 344 18.52 -6.79 -1.89
N PRO A 345 18.56 -6.91 -3.24
CA PRO A 345 17.45 -6.46 -4.06
C PRO A 345 16.20 -7.22 -3.61
N ALA A 346 15.13 -6.48 -3.32
CA ALA A 346 13.85 -7.09 -2.99
C ALA A 346 13.53 -8.15 -4.06
N PRO A 347 13.10 -9.37 -3.67
CA PRO A 347 12.83 -10.42 -4.64
C PRO A 347 11.91 -9.87 -5.72
N ALA A 348 12.31 -10.02 -6.98
CA ALA A 348 11.58 -9.46 -8.12
C ALA A 348 10.11 -9.88 -8.02
N ALA A 349 9.22 -8.91 -7.82
CA ALA A 349 7.81 -9.18 -7.68
C ALA A 349 7.34 -9.98 -8.91
N LYS A 350 6.69 -11.13 -8.67
CA LYS A 350 6.14 -11.95 -9.76
C LYS A 350 5.20 -11.08 -10.59
N ALA A 351 5.29 -11.19 -11.91
CA ALA A 351 4.45 -10.42 -12.84
C ALA A 351 2.98 -10.51 -12.43
N SER A 352 2.36 -9.34 -12.23
CA SER A 352 1.01 -9.23 -11.72
C SER A 352 -0.01 -9.94 -12.63
N ARG A 353 -1.14 -10.37 -12.09
CA ARG A 353 -2.25 -10.91 -12.91
C ARG A 353 -2.73 -9.86 -13.92
N GLU A 354 -2.58 -8.59 -13.57
CA GLU A 354 -2.94 -7.38 -14.28
C GLU A 354 -1.99 -7.12 -15.44
N HIS A 355 -0.68 -7.26 -15.22
CA HIS A 355 0.31 -7.26 -16.29
C HIS A 355 0.02 -8.37 -17.29
N ARG A 356 -0.33 -9.58 -16.82
CA ARG A 356 -0.70 -10.69 -17.70
C ARG A 356 -1.98 -10.42 -18.49
N LEU A 357 -2.99 -9.80 -17.89
CA LEU A 357 -4.21 -9.38 -18.57
C LEU A 357 -3.92 -8.28 -19.60
N ALA A 358 -3.12 -7.28 -19.25
CA ALA A 358 -2.75 -6.19 -20.15
C ALA A 358 -1.90 -6.68 -21.33
N ALA A 359 -0.91 -7.54 -21.07
CA ALA A 359 -0.08 -8.17 -22.09
C ALA A 359 -0.90 -9.11 -22.98
N GLY A 360 -1.81 -9.89 -22.40
CA GLY A 360 -2.74 -10.74 -23.14
C GLY A 360 -3.65 -9.93 -24.06
N LEU A 361 -4.27 -8.87 -23.53
CA LEU A 361 -5.09 -7.95 -24.30
C LEU A 361 -4.30 -7.26 -25.42
N LEU A 362 -3.11 -6.73 -25.11
CA LEU A 362 -2.21 -6.13 -26.10
C LEU A 362 -1.86 -7.14 -27.19
N THR A 363 -1.58 -8.40 -26.84
CA THR A 363 -1.32 -9.49 -27.79
C THR A 363 -2.52 -9.74 -28.69
N VAL A 364 -3.73 -9.81 -28.15
CA VAL A 364 -4.96 -10.02 -28.94
C VAL A 364 -5.24 -8.84 -29.87
N VAL A 365 -5.09 -7.60 -29.39
CA VAL A 365 -5.25 -6.39 -30.20
C VAL A 365 -4.22 -6.37 -31.34
N LEU A 366 -2.95 -6.65 -31.02
CA LEU A 366 -1.87 -6.76 -32.01
C LEU A 366 -2.15 -7.86 -33.04
N ALA A 367 -2.62 -9.03 -32.61
CA ALA A 367 -2.98 -10.12 -33.50
C ALA A 367 -4.12 -9.73 -34.46
N GLY A 368 -5.13 -8.98 -33.99
CA GLY A 368 -6.19 -8.47 -34.84
C GLY A 368 -5.70 -7.43 -35.86
N PHE A 369 -4.75 -6.55 -35.49
CA PHE A 369 -4.09 -5.66 -36.45
C PHE A 369 -3.27 -6.44 -37.50
N CYS A 370 -2.58 -7.51 -37.08
CA CYS A 370 -1.87 -8.40 -38.00
C CYS A 370 -2.83 -9.11 -38.96
N ALA A 371 -3.96 -9.63 -38.44
CA ALA A 371 -5.01 -10.25 -39.25
C ALA A 371 -5.56 -9.28 -40.31
N LYS A 372 -5.80 -8.01 -39.93
CA LYS A 372 -6.21 -6.97 -40.87
C LYS A 372 -5.15 -6.71 -41.95
N ALA A 373 -3.87 -6.65 -41.59
CA ALA A 373 -2.79 -6.51 -42.57
C ALA A 373 -2.73 -7.69 -43.55
N PHE A 374 -2.96 -8.93 -43.08
CA PHE A 374 -2.99 -10.12 -43.93
C PHE A 374 -4.14 -10.12 -44.94
N LEU A 375 -5.32 -9.59 -44.59
CA LEU A 375 -6.45 -9.50 -45.54
C LEU A 375 -6.16 -8.59 -46.74
N LEU A 376 -5.26 -7.62 -46.57
CA LEU A 376 -4.85 -6.71 -47.65
C LEU A 376 -3.74 -7.32 -48.53
N LEU A 377 -3.12 -8.42 -48.11
CA LEU A 377 -2.08 -9.13 -48.86
C LEU A 377 -2.72 -10.20 -49.73
N THR A 378 -2.72 -9.99 -51.05
CA THR A 378 -3.36 -10.90 -52.01
C THR A 378 -2.41 -11.93 -52.61
N VAL A 379 -1.09 -11.80 -52.39
CA VAL A 379 -0.07 -12.61 -53.07
C VAL A 379 0.65 -13.55 -52.09
N PRO A 380 0.70 -14.88 -52.31
CA PRO A 380 1.18 -15.84 -51.32
C PRO A 380 2.62 -15.63 -50.81
N TRP A 381 3.55 -15.22 -51.66
CA TRP A 381 4.94 -14.99 -51.24
C TRP A 381 5.09 -13.76 -50.32
N THR A 382 4.18 -12.78 -50.41
CA THR A 382 4.18 -11.62 -49.52
C THR A 382 3.85 -12.02 -48.08
N LEU A 383 3.05 -13.09 -47.89
CA LEU A 383 2.71 -13.63 -46.57
C LEU A 383 3.95 -14.20 -45.87
N LEU A 384 4.81 -14.92 -46.60
CA LEU A 384 6.03 -15.52 -46.04
C LEU A 384 7.00 -14.45 -45.49
N ALA A 385 7.07 -13.28 -46.11
CA ALA A 385 7.88 -12.16 -45.65
C ALA A 385 7.18 -11.28 -44.59
N ALA A 386 5.85 -11.16 -44.65
CA ALA A 386 5.07 -10.34 -43.71
C ALA A 386 4.97 -10.96 -42.30
N VAL A 387 4.76 -12.28 -42.20
CA VAL A 387 4.66 -13.01 -40.92
C VAL A 387 5.83 -12.74 -39.96
N PRO A 388 7.11 -12.91 -40.35
CA PRO A 388 8.22 -12.67 -39.43
C PRO A 388 8.33 -11.19 -39.02
N CYS A 389 8.08 -10.24 -39.94
CA CYS A 389 8.10 -8.82 -39.64
C CYS A 389 7.02 -8.44 -38.61
N LEU A 390 5.79 -8.91 -38.81
CA LEU A 390 4.67 -8.70 -37.89
C LEU A 390 4.95 -9.35 -36.53
N THR A 391 5.45 -10.59 -36.52
CA THR A 391 5.80 -11.30 -35.28
C THR A 391 6.86 -10.52 -34.49
N LEU A 392 7.88 -9.98 -35.17
CA LEU A 392 8.92 -9.18 -34.54
C LEU A 392 8.38 -7.85 -33.99
N ILE A 393 7.46 -7.19 -34.71
CA ILE A 393 6.76 -5.99 -34.20
C ILE A 393 5.98 -6.35 -32.92
N VAL A 394 5.23 -7.45 -32.90
CA VAL A 394 4.49 -7.89 -31.71
C VAL A 394 5.42 -8.16 -30.53
N LEU A 395 6.53 -8.88 -30.76
CA LEU A 395 7.52 -9.15 -29.72
C LEU A 395 8.17 -7.86 -29.19
N LEU A 396 8.46 -6.89 -30.06
CA LEU A 396 8.95 -5.58 -29.65
C LEU A 396 7.92 -4.85 -28.79
N GLN A 397 6.66 -4.79 -29.20
CA GLN A 397 5.59 -4.14 -28.40
C GLN A 397 5.43 -4.79 -27.01
N LEU A 398 5.52 -6.12 -26.93
CA LEU A 398 5.52 -6.84 -25.65
C LEU A 398 6.79 -6.61 -24.83
N ARG A 399 7.94 -6.32 -25.46
CA ARG A 399 9.16 -5.96 -24.74
C ARG A 399 9.07 -4.59 -24.08
N TRP A 400 8.32 -3.66 -24.69
CA TRP A 400 8.10 -2.30 -24.17
C TRP A 400 7.18 -2.25 -22.94
N THR A 401 6.44 -3.32 -22.62
CA THR A 401 5.70 -3.41 -21.34
C THR A 401 6.63 -3.63 -20.15
N ARG A 402 7.86 -4.07 -20.38
CA ARG A 402 8.90 -4.25 -19.36
C ARG A 402 9.76 -2.99 -19.20
N PRO A 403 10.43 -2.81 -18.05
CA PRO A 403 11.32 -1.67 -17.82
C PRO A 403 12.40 -1.52 -18.90
N ARG A 404 12.81 -0.27 -19.11
CA ARG A 404 13.86 0.12 -20.06
C ARG A 404 15.17 -0.55 -19.65
N GLY A 405 15.83 -1.20 -20.61
CA GLY A 405 17.21 -1.66 -20.45
C GLY A 405 18.14 -0.86 -21.36
N ASP A 406 19.45 -1.12 -21.26
CA ASP A 406 20.49 -0.34 -21.95
C ASP A 406 20.37 -0.31 -23.48
N HIS A 407 19.72 -1.31 -24.07
CA HIS A 407 19.58 -1.44 -25.53
C HIS A 407 18.32 -0.78 -26.12
N TRP A 408 17.63 0.09 -25.38
CA TRP A 408 16.35 0.69 -25.81
C TRP A 408 16.44 1.47 -27.14
N ALA A 409 17.56 2.15 -27.40
CA ALA A 409 17.77 2.91 -28.63
C ALA A 409 17.82 2.00 -29.87
N TRP A 410 18.47 0.84 -29.77
CA TRP A 410 18.51 -0.15 -30.85
C TRP A 410 17.15 -0.78 -31.12
N LEU A 411 16.37 -1.04 -30.07
CA LEU A 411 15.00 -1.55 -30.20
C LEU A 411 14.08 -0.54 -30.90
N LEU A 412 14.24 0.77 -30.62
CA LEU A 412 13.52 1.82 -31.34
C LEU A 412 13.93 1.90 -32.81
N LEU A 413 15.22 1.83 -33.10
CA LEU A 413 15.71 1.83 -34.48
C LEU A 413 15.16 0.63 -35.25
N LEU A 414 15.20 -0.56 -34.65
CA LEU A 414 14.64 -1.77 -35.23
C LEU A 414 13.13 -1.63 -35.50
N GLN A 415 12.37 -1.05 -34.56
CA GLN A 415 10.95 -0.77 -34.75
C GLN A 415 10.72 0.20 -35.92
N ALA A 416 11.54 1.25 -36.05
CA ALA A 416 11.44 2.19 -37.16
C ALA A 416 11.73 1.52 -38.52
N VAL A 417 12.76 0.68 -38.58
CA VAL A 417 13.09 -0.11 -39.77
C VAL A 417 11.91 -1.02 -40.16
N LEU A 418 11.34 -1.76 -39.21
CA LEU A 418 10.20 -2.66 -39.48
C LEU A 418 8.91 -1.92 -39.85
N SER A 419 8.76 -0.66 -39.44
CA SER A 419 7.60 0.16 -39.78
C SER A 419 7.68 0.75 -41.20
N TYR A 420 8.88 1.12 -41.68
CA TYR A 420 9.04 1.83 -42.98
C TYR A 420 9.62 0.98 -44.10
N VAL A 421 10.63 0.15 -43.84
CA VAL A 421 11.32 -0.61 -44.90
C VAL A 421 10.36 -1.57 -45.62
N PRO A 422 9.48 -2.32 -44.93
CA PRO A 422 8.57 -3.21 -45.62
C PRO A 422 7.49 -2.51 -46.45
N LEU A 423 7.25 -1.22 -46.23
CA LEU A 423 6.28 -0.42 -46.99
C LEU A 423 6.63 -0.37 -48.48
N VAL A 424 7.91 -0.49 -48.84
CA VAL A 424 8.38 -0.50 -50.24
C VAL A 424 7.84 -1.71 -51.01
N TRP A 425 7.74 -2.87 -50.38
CA TRP A 425 7.26 -4.10 -51.03
C TRP A 425 5.78 -4.37 -50.81
N PHE A 426 5.25 -4.02 -49.63
CA PHE A 426 3.86 -4.31 -49.26
C PHE A 426 2.88 -3.15 -49.55
N GLY A 427 3.39 -1.96 -49.84
CA GLY A 427 2.59 -0.79 -50.20
C GLY A 427 1.48 -0.50 -49.19
N LYS A 428 0.25 -0.34 -49.67
CA LYS A 428 -0.90 0.08 -48.85
C LYS A 428 -1.22 -0.87 -47.69
N ALA A 429 -0.93 -2.17 -47.84
CA ALA A 429 -1.19 -3.17 -46.80
C ALA A 429 -0.38 -2.91 -45.51
N TRP A 430 0.78 -2.25 -45.62
CA TRP A 430 1.66 -1.95 -44.49
C TRP A 430 1.42 -0.57 -43.86
N GLY A 431 0.53 0.24 -44.45
CA GLY A 431 0.38 1.66 -44.09
C GLY A 431 -0.11 1.95 -42.67
N GLY A 432 -0.69 0.97 -41.97
CA GLY A 432 -1.09 1.10 -40.57
C GLY A 432 0.05 0.89 -39.57
N LEU A 433 1.15 0.24 -39.98
CA LEU A 433 2.21 -0.20 -39.07
C LEU A 433 3.13 0.91 -38.52
N PRO A 434 3.33 2.05 -39.20
CA PRO A 434 3.97 3.22 -38.59
C PRO A 434 3.25 3.72 -37.32
N GLY A 435 1.97 3.40 -37.13
CA GLY A 435 1.26 3.66 -35.88
C GLY A 435 1.88 2.97 -34.65
N PHE A 436 2.45 1.77 -34.81
CA PHE A 436 3.15 1.09 -33.72
C PHE A 436 4.41 1.83 -33.29
N LEU A 437 5.17 2.38 -34.25
CA LEU A 437 6.31 3.24 -33.97
C LEU A 437 5.86 4.50 -33.22
N ALA A 438 4.79 5.16 -33.67
CA ALA A 438 4.23 6.33 -32.99
C ALA A 438 3.88 6.04 -31.53
N GLY A 439 3.26 4.89 -31.25
CA GLY A 439 2.96 4.46 -29.88
C GLY A 439 4.22 4.20 -29.06
N THR A 440 5.21 3.52 -29.64
CA THR A 440 6.49 3.26 -28.97
C THR A 440 7.26 4.54 -28.66
N LEU A 441 7.25 5.54 -29.55
CA LEU A 441 7.88 6.85 -29.30
C LEU A 441 7.26 7.55 -28.09
N LEU A 442 5.93 7.53 -27.96
CA LEU A 442 5.20 8.09 -26.81
C LEU A 442 5.51 7.37 -25.49
N VAL A 443 5.84 6.08 -25.54
CA VAL A 443 6.26 5.31 -24.35
C VAL A 443 7.73 5.53 -24.04
N ALA A 444 8.60 5.53 -25.05
CA ALA A 444 10.04 5.44 -24.87
C ALA A 444 10.71 6.78 -24.59
N LEU A 445 10.19 7.89 -25.13
CA LEU A 445 10.84 9.20 -25.08
C LEU A 445 10.11 10.20 -24.17
N PRO A 446 10.80 11.25 -23.69
CA PRO A 446 10.15 12.38 -23.01
C PRO A 446 9.11 13.05 -23.90
N SER A 447 8.04 13.58 -23.31
CA SER A 447 6.91 14.18 -24.03
C SER A 447 7.32 15.32 -24.99
N ALA A 448 8.35 16.09 -24.63
CA ALA A 448 8.89 17.18 -25.45
C ALA A 448 9.47 16.71 -26.80
N VAL A 449 9.95 15.47 -26.87
CA VAL A 449 10.54 14.87 -28.09
C VAL A 449 9.58 13.89 -28.75
N ALA A 450 8.80 13.16 -27.95
CA ALA A 450 7.88 12.13 -28.43
C ALA A 450 6.80 12.70 -29.37
N TRP A 451 6.14 13.80 -28.98
CA TRP A 451 5.06 14.40 -29.78
C TRP A 451 5.54 14.93 -31.15
N PRO A 452 6.64 15.71 -31.25
CA PRO A 452 7.19 16.12 -32.54
C PRO A 452 7.52 14.93 -33.45
N LEU A 453 8.11 13.86 -32.91
CA LEU A 453 8.42 12.67 -33.70
C LEU A 453 7.16 11.91 -34.12
N THR A 454 6.14 11.80 -33.28
CA THR A 454 4.84 11.23 -33.66
C THR A 454 4.20 12.04 -34.80
N VAL A 455 4.25 13.38 -34.72
CA VAL A 455 3.78 14.26 -35.80
C VAL A 455 4.60 14.06 -37.08
N ALA A 456 5.91 13.86 -36.98
CA ALA A 456 6.76 13.55 -38.14
C ALA A 456 6.38 12.20 -38.77
N VAL A 457 6.10 11.16 -37.97
CA VAL A 457 5.60 9.86 -38.47
C VAL A 457 4.26 10.04 -39.18
N MET A 458 3.32 10.79 -38.59
CA MET A 458 2.04 11.13 -39.21
C MET A 458 2.22 11.87 -40.55
N ALA A 459 3.05 12.90 -40.58
CA ALA A 459 3.32 13.69 -41.79
C ALA A 459 3.98 12.84 -42.89
N SER A 460 4.92 11.96 -42.52
CA SER A 460 5.57 11.05 -43.46
C SER A 460 4.55 10.11 -44.11
N MET A 461 3.59 9.58 -43.35
CA MET A 461 2.56 8.70 -43.88
C MET A 461 1.60 9.44 -44.80
N GLY A 462 1.26 10.70 -44.47
CA GLY A 462 0.49 11.58 -45.35
C GLY A 462 1.21 11.86 -46.67
N LEU A 463 2.52 12.14 -46.61
CA LEU A 463 3.35 12.38 -47.79
C LEU A 463 3.47 11.14 -48.68
N ILE A 464 3.64 9.95 -48.07
CA ILE A 464 3.68 8.67 -48.79
C ILE A 464 2.34 8.39 -49.45
N ALA A 465 1.22 8.58 -48.74
CA ALA A 465 -0.11 8.40 -49.32
C ALA A 465 -0.36 9.36 -50.50
N TRP A 466 0.13 10.60 -50.40
CA TRP A 466 0.08 11.57 -51.49
C TRP A 466 0.92 11.15 -52.71
N HIS A 467 2.16 10.67 -52.50
CA HIS A 467 3.02 10.15 -53.58
C HIS A 467 2.46 8.89 -54.25
N LEU A 468 1.62 8.13 -53.55
CA LEU A 468 0.90 6.98 -54.09
C LEU A 468 -0.41 7.37 -54.78
N ASP A 469 -0.61 8.65 -55.12
CA ASP A 469 -1.79 9.22 -55.76
C ASP A 469 -3.11 8.81 -55.07
N GLN A 470 -3.11 8.76 -53.73
CA GLN A 470 -4.32 8.46 -52.96
C GLN A 470 -5.26 9.67 -52.92
N SER A 471 -6.56 9.41 -52.86
CA SER A 471 -7.55 10.46 -52.70
C SER A 471 -7.41 11.16 -51.35
N THR A 472 -7.78 12.44 -51.27
CA THR A 472 -7.70 13.24 -50.03
C THR A 472 -8.33 12.55 -48.81
N PRO A 473 -9.52 11.91 -48.90
CA PRO A 473 -10.09 11.18 -47.77
C PRO A 473 -9.22 10.02 -47.28
N VAL A 474 -8.55 9.31 -48.19
CA VAL A 474 -7.64 8.20 -47.86
C VAL A 474 -6.38 8.72 -47.18
N ILE A 475 -5.78 9.81 -47.69
CA ILE A 475 -4.61 10.46 -47.08
C ILE A 475 -4.92 10.86 -45.63
N VAL A 476 -6.04 11.56 -45.44
CA VAL A 476 -6.47 12.00 -44.10
C VAL A 476 -6.72 10.80 -43.18
N ASN A 477 -7.40 9.77 -43.68
CA ASN A 477 -7.61 8.54 -42.91
C ASN A 477 -6.30 7.85 -42.51
N SER A 478 -5.31 7.79 -43.40
CA SER A 478 -3.99 7.23 -43.10
C SER A 478 -3.27 7.99 -41.99
N VAL A 479 -3.28 9.33 -42.05
CA VAL A 479 -2.68 10.20 -41.02
C VAL A 479 -3.35 10.00 -39.66
N VAL A 480 -4.68 10.01 -39.62
CA VAL A 480 -5.43 9.81 -38.38
C VAL A 480 -5.27 8.38 -37.84
N SER A 481 -5.23 7.37 -38.71
CA SER A 481 -5.05 5.97 -38.30
C SER A 481 -3.69 5.71 -37.63
N VAL A 482 -2.64 6.42 -38.05
CA VAL A 482 -1.32 6.39 -37.38
C VAL A 482 -1.42 6.91 -35.95
N LEU A 483 -2.09 8.05 -35.76
CA LEU A 483 -2.30 8.63 -34.43
C LEU A 483 -3.14 7.71 -33.54
N VAL A 484 -4.25 7.18 -34.06
CA VAL A 484 -5.15 6.29 -33.31
C VAL A 484 -4.43 5.01 -32.91
N THR A 485 -3.76 4.33 -33.85
CA THR A 485 -2.99 3.12 -33.55
C THR A 485 -1.89 3.41 -32.52
N GLY A 486 -1.18 4.53 -32.68
CA GLY A 486 -0.14 4.96 -31.72
C GLY A 486 -0.67 5.22 -30.32
N LEU A 487 -1.80 5.92 -30.21
CA LEU A 487 -2.46 6.17 -28.92
C LEU A 487 -2.99 4.89 -28.28
N VAL A 488 -3.55 3.95 -29.06
CA VAL A 488 -3.98 2.64 -28.54
C VAL A 488 -2.81 1.85 -27.96
N VAL A 489 -1.71 1.76 -28.71
CA VAL A 489 -0.48 1.07 -28.27
C VAL A 489 0.09 1.74 -27.02
N TYR A 490 0.25 3.07 -27.05
CA TYR A 490 0.69 3.86 -25.90
C TYR A 490 -0.21 3.61 -24.69
N GLY A 491 -1.53 3.66 -24.86
CA GLY A 491 -2.48 3.51 -23.77
C GLY A 491 -2.42 2.14 -23.12
N LEU A 492 -2.40 1.07 -23.92
CA LEU A 492 -2.33 -0.30 -23.41
C LEU A 492 -1.00 -0.57 -22.68
N VAL A 493 0.14 -0.16 -23.27
CA VAL A 493 1.46 -0.34 -22.67
C VAL A 493 1.61 0.50 -21.41
N ARG A 494 1.22 1.78 -21.45
CA ARG A 494 1.36 2.69 -20.31
C ARG A 494 0.45 2.31 -19.16
N LEU A 495 -0.79 1.88 -19.41
CA LEU A 495 -1.68 1.38 -18.35
C LEU A 495 -1.13 0.11 -17.69
N ALA A 496 -0.50 -0.79 -18.46
CA ALA A 496 0.17 -1.97 -17.90
C ALA A 496 1.31 -1.56 -16.96
N GLN A 497 2.18 -0.63 -17.40
CA GLN A 497 3.27 -0.09 -16.58
C GLN A 497 2.75 0.60 -15.31
N LEU A 498 1.71 1.44 -15.44
CA LEU A 498 1.11 2.14 -14.29
C LEU A 498 0.53 1.16 -13.27
N ALA A 499 -0.06 0.03 -13.72
CA ALA A 499 -0.57 -0.99 -12.82
C ALA A 499 0.55 -1.67 -12.02
N ASP A 500 1.70 -1.94 -12.63
CA ASP A 500 2.87 -2.50 -11.95
C ASP A 500 3.56 -1.48 -11.04
N GLU A 501 3.72 -0.23 -11.49
CA GLU A 501 4.24 0.88 -10.67
C GLU A 501 3.40 1.05 -9.39
N LEU A 502 2.07 1.05 -9.52
CA LEU A 502 1.15 1.20 -8.38
C LEU A 502 1.22 0.01 -7.41
N ARG A 503 1.40 -1.21 -7.92
CA ARG A 503 1.58 -2.41 -7.09
C ARG A 503 2.88 -2.37 -6.33
N ALA A 504 3.99 -2.09 -7.02
CA ALA A 504 5.30 -1.97 -6.39
C ALA A 504 5.29 -0.91 -5.29
N ALA A 505 4.61 0.22 -5.53
CA ALA A 505 4.39 1.25 -4.51
C ALA A 505 3.52 0.74 -3.34
N GLY A 506 2.44 0.00 -3.61
CA GLY A 506 1.60 -0.62 -2.59
C GLY A 506 2.36 -1.62 -1.71
N ASP A 507 3.17 -2.49 -2.33
CA ASP A 507 4.03 -3.44 -1.62
C ASP A 507 5.10 -2.71 -0.79
N GLY A 508 5.62 -1.58 -1.30
CA GLY A 508 6.53 -0.70 -0.56
C GLY A 508 5.87 -0.12 0.69
N ILE A 509 4.62 0.36 0.59
CA ILE A 509 3.85 0.85 1.75
C ILE A 509 3.63 -0.26 2.77
N ALA A 510 3.25 -1.47 2.33
CA ALA A 510 3.04 -2.61 3.22
C ALA A 510 4.33 -3.00 3.96
N ARG A 511 5.46 -3.10 3.26
CA ARG A 511 6.77 -3.38 3.86
C ARG A 511 7.17 -2.30 4.87
N ALA A 512 7.05 -1.03 4.50
CA ALA A 512 7.37 0.08 5.39
C ALA A 512 6.49 0.06 6.65
N ALA A 513 5.19 -0.20 6.50
CA ALA A 513 4.28 -0.29 7.63
C ALA A 513 4.62 -1.45 8.58
N ILE A 514 4.97 -2.63 8.03
CA ILE A 514 5.47 -3.77 8.80
C ILE A 514 6.71 -3.40 9.62
N VAL A 515 7.69 -2.73 9.00
CA VAL A 515 8.92 -2.33 9.72
C VAL A 515 8.61 -1.33 10.83
N GLN A 516 7.77 -0.33 10.56
CA GLN A 516 7.36 0.62 11.60
C GLN A 516 6.69 -0.09 12.78
N GLU A 517 5.88 -1.11 12.51
CA GLU A 517 5.26 -1.91 13.56
C GLU A 517 6.29 -2.73 14.35
N ARG A 518 7.24 -3.40 13.68
CA ARG A 518 8.34 -4.11 14.34
C ARG A 518 9.15 -3.20 15.25
N LEU A 519 9.46 -1.99 14.79
CA LEU A 519 10.20 -1.00 15.57
C LEU A 519 9.41 -0.51 16.78
N ARG A 520 8.11 -0.28 16.61
CA ARG A 520 7.22 0.05 17.71
C ARG A 520 7.22 -1.09 18.73
N ALA A 521 6.96 -2.33 18.30
CA ALA A 521 6.97 -3.50 19.17
C ALA A 521 8.31 -3.65 19.91
N ALA A 522 9.44 -3.45 19.23
CA ALA A 522 10.76 -3.51 19.85
C ALA A 522 11.01 -2.39 20.89
N ARG A 523 10.40 -1.21 20.72
CA ARG A 523 10.44 -0.15 21.73
C ARG A 523 9.59 -0.52 22.93
N ASP A 524 8.33 -0.87 22.68
CA ASP A 524 7.37 -1.22 23.72
C ASP A 524 7.85 -2.43 24.54
N LEU A 525 8.41 -3.47 23.90
CA LEU A 525 9.02 -4.63 24.57
C LEU A 525 10.24 -4.23 25.41
N HIS A 526 11.11 -3.37 24.89
CA HIS A 526 12.30 -2.93 25.63
C HIS A 526 11.91 -2.14 26.89
N ASP A 527 10.96 -1.22 26.76
CA ASP A 527 10.53 -0.36 27.84
C ASP A 527 9.76 -1.16 28.90
N LEU A 528 8.85 -2.06 28.50
CA LEU A 528 8.05 -2.85 29.44
C LEU A 528 8.82 -4.03 30.05
N LEU A 529 9.48 -4.85 29.24
CA LEU A 529 10.19 -6.03 29.75
C LEU A 529 11.50 -5.65 30.44
N GLY A 530 12.21 -4.62 29.95
CA GLY A 530 13.47 -4.18 30.52
C GLY A 530 13.35 -3.73 31.97
N HIS A 531 12.36 -2.89 32.28
CA HIS A 531 12.12 -2.39 33.64
C HIS A 531 11.50 -3.46 34.54
N SER A 532 10.47 -4.17 34.05
CA SER A 532 9.71 -5.13 34.88
C SER A 532 10.55 -6.34 35.26
N LEU A 533 11.31 -6.92 34.32
CA LEU A 533 12.17 -8.06 34.61
C LEU A 533 13.38 -7.68 35.46
N ALA A 534 13.92 -6.47 35.33
CA ALA A 534 14.99 -5.99 36.20
C ALA A 534 14.51 -5.83 37.66
N ALA A 535 13.31 -5.27 37.86
CA ALA A 535 12.69 -5.17 39.18
C ALA A 535 12.38 -6.56 39.77
N LEU A 536 11.88 -7.48 38.94
CA LEU A 536 11.61 -8.87 39.31
C LEU A 536 12.89 -9.56 39.81
N LEU A 537 13.99 -9.44 39.05
CA LEU A 537 15.29 -10.00 39.44
C LEU A 537 15.81 -9.42 40.76
N LEU A 538 15.64 -8.10 40.99
CA LEU A 538 16.08 -7.44 42.21
C LEU A 538 15.28 -7.93 43.44
N LYS A 539 13.95 -8.00 43.34
CA LYS A 539 13.08 -8.48 44.42
C LYS A 539 13.24 -9.99 44.67
N GLY A 540 13.43 -10.79 43.63
CA GLY A 540 13.71 -12.23 43.78
C GLY A 540 15.06 -12.49 44.46
N GLU A 541 16.09 -11.69 44.15
CA GLU A 541 17.38 -11.75 44.82
C GLU A 541 17.29 -11.32 46.30
N LEU A 542 16.43 -10.34 46.61
CA LEU A 542 16.11 -9.95 47.99
C LEU A 542 15.38 -11.06 48.74
N ALA A 543 14.34 -11.66 48.15
CA ALA A 543 13.61 -12.79 48.72
C ALA A 543 14.57 -13.95 49.04
N ARG A 544 15.51 -14.26 48.12
CA ARG A 544 16.53 -15.29 48.30
C ARG A 544 17.42 -15.03 49.50
N ARG A 545 17.85 -13.78 49.72
CA ARG A 545 18.65 -13.39 50.88
C ARG A 545 17.86 -13.46 52.20
N LEU A 546 16.56 -13.19 52.14
CA LEU A 546 15.68 -13.19 53.31
C LEU A 546 15.24 -14.61 53.72
N LEU A 547 15.22 -15.60 52.82
CA LEU A 547 14.77 -16.97 53.13
C LEU A 547 15.45 -17.60 54.36
N ALA A 548 16.73 -17.28 54.62
CA ALA A 548 17.48 -17.81 55.75
C ALA A 548 17.36 -16.96 57.04
N VAL A 549 16.82 -15.75 56.95
CA VAL A 549 16.82 -14.74 58.03
C VAL A 549 15.40 -14.40 58.50
N ASP A 550 14.48 -14.17 57.55
CA ASP A 550 13.10 -13.76 57.79
C ASP A 550 12.21 -14.38 56.69
N ARG A 551 11.58 -15.51 57.03
CA ARG A 551 10.80 -16.29 56.08
C ARG A 551 9.52 -15.58 55.65
N ASP A 552 8.84 -14.92 56.57
CA ASP A 552 7.58 -14.23 56.30
C ASP A 552 7.81 -13.05 55.32
N ARG A 553 8.89 -12.29 55.52
CA ARG A 553 9.28 -11.24 54.55
C ARG A 553 9.74 -11.81 53.22
N ALA A 554 10.44 -12.95 53.20
CA ALA A 554 10.83 -13.60 51.96
C ALA A 554 9.62 -14.08 51.15
N GLU A 555 8.58 -14.61 51.81
CA GLU A 555 7.33 -15.02 51.17
C GLU A 555 6.54 -13.82 50.63
N ALA A 556 6.54 -12.68 51.33
CA ALA A 556 5.95 -11.43 50.82
C ALA A 556 6.66 -10.91 49.56
N GLU A 557 8.00 -10.84 49.57
CA GLU A 557 8.77 -10.43 48.39
C GLU A 557 8.62 -11.40 47.21
N LEU A 558 8.45 -12.70 47.48
CA LEU A 558 8.17 -13.70 46.45
C LEU A 558 6.76 -13.54 45.85
N SER A 559 5.76 -13.23 46.67
CA SER A 559 4.41 -12.94 46.19
C SER A 559 4.39 -11.74 45.25
N ASP A 560 5.14 -10.68 45.58
CA ASP A 560 5.31 -9.52 44.69
C ASP A 560 5.97 -9.92 43.36
N VAL A 561 6.98 -10.79 43.40
CA VAL A 561 7.64 -11.34 42.19
C VAL A 561 6.65 -12.08 41.30
N VAL A 562 5.81 -12.94 41.88
CA VAL A 562 4.76 -13.66 41.14
C VAL A 562 3.76 -12.70 40.52
N GLU A 563 3.29 -11.70 41.28
CA GLU A 563 2.32 -10.72 40.76
C GLU A 563 2.92 -9.88 39.62
N MET A 564 4.17 -9.45 39.75
CA MET A 564 4.87 -8.74 38.69
C MET A 564 5.08 -9.61 37.45
N ALA A 565 5.35 -10.91 37.60
CA ALA A 565 5.48 -11.83 36.47
C ALA A 565 4.17 -11.98 35.69
N VAL A 566 3.04 -12.12 36.40
CA VAL A 566 1.70 -12.19 35.79
C VAL A 566 1.36 -10.90 35.05
N ARG A 567 1.65 -9.73 35.63
CA ARG A 567 1.43 -8.44 34.97
C ARG A 567 2.32 -8.28 33.73
N ALA A 568 3.60 -8.62 33.83
CA ALA A 568 4.54 -8.56 32.70
C ALA A 568 4.10 -9.47 31.54
N ARG A 569 3.51 -10.64 31.83
CA ARG A 569 2.92 -11.52 30.82
C ARG A 569 1.74 -10.86 30.12
N ALA A 570 0.79 -10.33 30.89
CA ALA A 570 -0.40 -9.66 30.34
C ALA A 570 -0.02 -8.42 29.50
N ASP A 571 0.96 -7.63 29.95
CA ASP A 571 1.46 -6.47 29.21
C ASP A 571 2.14 -6.88 27.90
N MET A 572 2.91 -7.97 27.88
CA MET A 572 3.51 -8.51 26.65
C MET A 572 2.44 -8.98 25.65
N GLU A 573 1.42 -9.69 26.12
CA GLU A 573 0.30 -10.13 25.28
C GLU A 573 -0.48 -8.93 24.71
N ALA A 574 -0.63 -7.85 25.48
CA ALA A 574 -1.27 -6.63 25.03
C ALA A 574 -0.45 -5.86 23.97
N VAL A 575 0.88 -5.75 24.16
CA VAL A 575 1.78 -5.06 23.21
C VAL A 575 1.87 -5.78 21.87
N THR A 576 1.90 -7.10 21.91
CA THR A 576 2.04 -7.94 20.71
C THR A 576 0.71 -8.18 19.99
N GLY A 577 -0.42 -7.76 20.59
CA GLY A 577 -1.75 -8.07 20.08
C GLY A 577 -2.13 -9.56 20.23
N ALA A 578 -1.35 -10.33 20.98
CA ALA A 578 -1.60 -11.75 21.29
C ALA A 578 -2.74 -11.93 22.29
N ALA A 579 -3.00 -10.90 23.11
CA ALA A 579 -4.15 -10.89 23.99
C ALA A 579 -5.40 -11.13 23.13
N PRO A 580 -6.18 -12.19 23.41
CA PRO A 580 -7.48 -12.35 22.77
C PRO A 580 -8.22 -11.02 22.89
N ARG A 581 -8.85 -10.55 21.82
CA ARG A 581 -9.82 -9.46 21.98
C ARG A 581 -10.79 -9.94 23.05
N LEU A 582 -10.75 -9.29 24.21
CA LEU A 582 -11.58 -9.67 25.33
C LEU A 582 -13.00 -9.31 24.94
N GLU A 583 -13.71 -10.29 24.44
CA GLU A 583 -15.13 -10.18 24.20
C GLU A 583 -15.82 -10.07 25.56
N LEU A 584 -16.78 -9.16 25.65
CA LEU A 584 -17.44 -8.86 26.91
C LEU A 584 -18.29 -10.05 27.38
N GLU A 585 -18.77 -10.84 26.43
CA GLU A 585 -19.65 -11.97 26.67
C GLU A 585 -18.96 -13.13 27.42
N PRO A 586 -17.81 -13.67 26.95
CA PRO A 586 -17.03 -14.64 27.75
C PRO A 586 -16.60 -14.12 29.11
N GLU A 587 -16.28 -12.83 29.22
CA GLU A 587 -15.80 -12.25 30.48
C GLU A 587 -16.93 -12.13 31.52
N LEU A 588 -18.15 -11.83 31.10
CA LEU A 588 -19.34 -11.85 31.98
C LEU A 588 -19.63 -13.24 32.52
N GLU A 589 -19.48 -14.27 31.69
CA GLU A 589 -19.69 -15.66 32.12
C GLU A 589 -18.59 -16.11 33.09
N SER A 590 -17.34 -15.73 32.81
CA SER A 590 -16.23 -15.95 33.74
C SER A 590 -16.46 -15.25 35.09
N ALA A 591 -16.90 -13.98 35.07
CA ALA A 591 -17.24 -13.23 36.27
C ALA A 591 -18.33 -13.93 37.09
N ARG A 592 -19.41 -14.41 36.45
CA ARG A 592 -20.47 -15.19 37.12
C ARG A 592 -19.91 -16.47 37.76
N SER A 593 -19.07 -17.20 37.04
CA SER A 593 -18.50 -18.45 37.50
C SER A 593 -17.58 -18.26 38.71
N VAL A 594 -16.65 -17.30 38.63
CA VAL A 594 -15.65 -17.06 39.68
C VAL A 594 -16.28 -16.46 40.93
N LEU A 595 -17.16 -15.45 40.78
CA LEU A 595 -17.86 -14.86 41.93
C LEU A 595 -18.85 -15.84 42.56
N GLY A 596 -19.55 -16.64 41.74
CA GLY A 596 -20.43 -17.70 42.24
C GLY A 596 -19.68 -18.77 43.04
N ALA A 597 -18.48 -19.16 42.59
CA ALA A 597 -17.60 -20.06 43.33
C ALA A 597 -17.11 -19.47 44.68
N ALA A 598 -17.05 -18.15 44.78
CA ALA A 598 -16.77 -17.42 46.02
C ALA A 598 -18.02 -17.19 46.91
N GLY A 599 -19.19 -17.69 46.50
CA GLY A 599 -20.45 -17.56 47.26
C GLY A 599 -21.17 -16.21 47.07
N ILE A 600 -20.84 -15.46 46.00
CA ILE A 600 -21.43 -14.17 45.69
C ILE A 600 -22.52 -14.36 44.62
N GLU A 601 -23.74 -13.87 44.89
CA GLU A 601 -24.83 -13.91 43.92
C GLU A 601 -24.64 -12.82 42.85
N VAL A 602 -24.52 -13.23 41.58
CA VAL A 602 -24.26 -12.30 40.46
C VAL A 602 -25.50 -12.13 39.59
N ARG A 603 -25.97 -10.89 39.46
CA ARG A 603 -27.02 -10.49 38.52
C ARG A 603 -26.42 -9.69 37.38
N VAL A 604 -26.67 -10.08 36.13
CA VAL A 604 -26.29 -9.28 34.95
C VAL A 604 -27.53 -8.68 34.31
N VAL A 605 -27.54 -7.36 34.15
CA VAL A 605 -28.58 -6.58 33.47
C VAL A 605 -28.02 -6.06 32.15
N ARG A 606 -28.79 -6.18 31.07
CA ARG A 606 -28.41 -5.67 29.75
C ARG A 606 -29.40 -4.64 29.26
N ASP A 607 -28.91 -3.45 28.96
CA ASP A 607 -29.70 -2.34 28.44
C ASP A 607 -29.17 -1.81 27.08
N GLY A 608 -28.13 -2.45 26.52
CA GLY A 608 -27.63 -2.19 25.16
C GLY A 608 -26.43 -3.06 24.79
N VAL A 609 -25.90 -2.87 23.58
CA VAL A 609 -24.66 -3.51 23.09
C VAL A 609 -23.60 -2.43 22.91
N PRO A 610 -22.46 -2.50 23.61
CA PRO A 610 -21.40 -1.51 23.46
C PRO A 610 -20.78 -1.59 22.06
N PRO A 611 -20.20 -0.48 21.55
CA PRO A 611 -19.54 -0.46 20.26
C PRO A 611 -18.33 -1.43 20.24
N PRO A 612 -18.06 -2.12 19.12
CA PRO A 612 -16.98 -3.12 19.03
C PRO A 612 -15.59 -2.58 19.41
N ALA A 613 -15.38 -1.27 19.21
CA ALA A 613 -14.12 -0.60 19.57
C ALA A 613 -13.90 -0.47 21.10
N ALA A 614 -14.97 -0.51 21.90
CA ALA A 614 -14.90 -0.36 23.36
C ALA A 614 -14.97 -1.69 24.11
N GLU A 615 -15.39 -2.77 23.45
CA GLU A 615 -15.64 -4.08 24.06
C GLU A 615 -14.44 -4.58 24.87
N GLY A 616 -13.24 -4.60 24.28
CA GLY A 616 -12.03 -5.06 24.97
C GLY A 616 -11.66 -4.22 26.21
N VAL A 617 -11.91 -2.91 26.18
CA VAL A 617 -11.65 -2.03 27.31
C VAL A 617 -12.66 -2.28 28.43
N LEU A 618 -13.95 -2.41 28.10
CA LEU A 618 -15.01 -2.72 29.08
C LEU A 618 -14.80 -4.10 29.72
N SER A 619 -14.39 -5.11 28.95
CA SER A 619 -14.05 -6.44 29.49
C SER A 619 -12.89 -6.37 30.48
N THR A 620 -11.89 -5.52 30.21
CA THR A 620 -10.78 -5.31 31.15
C THR A 620 -11.23 -4.61 32.43
N VAL A 621 -12.13 -3.61 32.32
CA VAL A 621 -12.74 -2.96 33.50
C VAL A 621 -13.54 -3.96 34.33
N LEU A 622 -14.33 -4.82 33.70
CA LEU A 622 -15.10 -5.86 34.36
C LEU A 622 -14.18 -6.80 35.15
N ARG A 623 -13.12 -7.32 34.52
CA ARG A 623 -12.17 -8.21 35.18
C ARG A 623 -11.49 -7.58 36.39
N GLU A 624 -11.06 -6.34 36.27
CA GLU A 624 -10.40 -5.63 37.36
C GLU A 624 -11.39 -5.38 38.51
N ALA A 625 -12.64 -5.02 38.21
CA ALA A 625 -13.68 -4.85 39.22
C ALA A 625 -13.97 -6.16 39.98
N VAL A 626 -14.07 -7.29 39.25
CA VAL A 626 -14.24 -8.63 39.85
C VAL A 626 -13.03 -9.03 40.70
N THR A 627 -11.82 -8.77 40.21
CA THR A 627 -10.58 -9.09 40.94
C THR A 627 -10.47 -8.28 42.22
N ASN A 628 -10.79 -6.99 42.18
CA ASN A 628 -10.81 -6.13 43.36
C ASN A 628 -11.88 -6.57 44.36
N MET A 629 -13.05 -7.00 43.89
CA MET A 629 -14.11 -7.54 44.74
C MET A 629 -13.64 -8.79 45.50
N LEU A 630 -12.98 -9.72 44.81
CA LEU A 630 -12.48 -10.96 45.42
C LEU A 630 -11.34 -10.73 46.42
N ARG A 631 -10.50 -9.71 46.20
CA ARG A 631 -9.37 -9.39 47.09
C ARG A 631 -9.76 -8.54 48.29
N HIS A 632 -10.72 -7.63 48.13
CA HIS A 632 -10.92 -6.52 49.06
C HIS A 632 -12.35 -6.35 49.58
N SER A 633 -13.30 -7.18 49.14
CA SER A 633 -14.71 -7.07 49.55
C SER A 633 -15.19 -8.28 50.34
N ALA A 634 -16.20 -8.06 51.20
CA ALA A 634 -16.99 -9.11 51.84
C ALA A 634 -18.39 -9.20 51.23
N ALA A 635 -18.51 -8.91 49.93
CA ALA A 635 -19.78 -8.83 49.22
C ALA A 635 -20.50 -10.18 49.20
N ARG A 636 -21.83 -10.12 49.18
CA ARG A 636 -22.73 -11.26 48.98
C ARG A 636 -23.54 -11.14 47.70
N HIS A 637 -23.71 -9.91 47.18
CA HIS A 637 -24.42 -9.64 45.94
C HIS A 637 -23.61 -8.71 45.04
N CYS A 638 -23.61 -9.02 43.75
CA CYS A 638 -22.99 -8.24 42.69
C CYS A 638 -23.98 -8.03 41.54
N GLU A 639 -24.17 -6.78 41.12
CA GLU A 639 -24.95 -6.44 39.93
C GLU A 639 -24.03 -5.84 38.86
N ILE A 640 -24.06 -6.41 37.65
CA ILE A 640 -23.31 -5.96 36.49
C ILE A 640 -24.31 -5.47 35.44
N THR A 641 -24.29 -4.17 35.14
CA THR A 641 -25.12 -3.57 34.09
C THR A 641 -24.30 -3.23 32.86
N VAL A 642 -24.70 -3.75 31.70
CA VAL A 642 -24.05 -3.51 30.41
C VAL A 642 -24.98 -2.73 29.48
N GLY A 643 -24.50 -1.60 28.99
CA GLY A 643 -25.22 -0.73 28.07
C GLY A 643 -24.46 -0.35 26.82
N ALA A 644 -25.15 0.36 25.92
CA ALA A 644 -24.57 0.83 24.66
C ALA A 644 -23.41 1.83 24.87
N ASP A 645 -23.42 2.54 25.99
CA ASP A 645 -22.48 3.60 26.34
C ASP A 645 -21.83 3.41 27.72
N ARG A 646 -22.07 2.28 28.40
CA ARG A 646 -21.63 2.12 29.79
C ARG A 646 -21.46 0.68 30.25
N LEU A 647 -20.61 0.52 31.26
CA LEU A 647 -20.52 -0.67 32.11
C LEU A 647 -20.57 -0.21 33.57
N VAL A 648 -21.46 -0.81 34.36
CA VAL A 648 -21.57 -0.54 35.80
C VAL A 648 -21.42 -1.86 36.56
N VAL A 649 -20.52 -1.90 37.53
CA VAL A 649 -20.35 -3.03 38.46
C VAL A 649 -20.61 -2.53 39.88
N GLU A 650 -21.57 -3.13 40.56
CA GLU A 650 -22.01 -2.73 41.90
C GLU A 650 -22.02 -3.91 42.86
N ASN A 651 -21.49 -3.73 44.08
CA ASN A 651 -21.48 -4.77 45.11
C ASN A 651 -21.79 -4.24 46.52
N ASP A 652 -22.25 -5.12 47.41
CA ASP A 652 -22.83 -4.79 48.73
C ASP A 652 -21.88 -4.91 49.93
N GLY A 653 -20.57 -5.10 49.72
CA GLY A 653 -19.64 -5.43 50.82
C GLY A 653 -18.29 -4.71 50.79
N SER A 654 -18.27 -3.38 50.94
CA SER A 654 -17.01 -2.61 50.99
C SER A 654 -16.57 -2.27 52.43
N PRO A 655 -15.25 -2.31 52.74
CA PRO A 655 -14.71 -1.71 53.96
C PRO A 655 -14.87 -0.18 53.94
N SER A 656 -14.86 0.44 55.13
CA SER A 656 -15.19 1.84 55.38
C SER A 656 -14.15 2.87 54.90
N GLU A 657 -13.01 2.43 54.35
CA GLU A 657 -11.94 3.29 53.82
C GLU A 657 -11.66 2.96 52.35
N VAL A 658 -11.71 3.99 51.50
CA VAL A 658 -11.25 3.92 50.10
C VAL A 658 -9.74 4.11 50.10
N THR A 659 -8.98 3.04 49.90
CA THR A 659 -7.54 3.11 49.67
C THR A 659 -7.25 3.92 48.39
N PRO A 660 -6.17 4.73 48.32
CA PRO A 660 -5.79 5.43 47.10
C PRO A 660 -5.77 4.50 45.88
N PRO A 661 -6.08 4.97 44.66
CA PRO A 661 -6.19 4.11 43.49
C PRO A 661 -4.88 3.33 43.30
N GLY A 662 -4.97 2.01 43.40
CA GLY A 662 -3.89 1.12 42.99
C GLY A 662 -3.61 1.29 41.49
N SER A 663 -2.40 0.90 41.06
CA SER A 663 -1.94 1.05 39.67
C SER A 663 -2.89 0.48 38.59
N GLY A 664 -3.75 -0.48 38.95
CA GLY A 664 -4.75 -1.08 38.05
C GLY A 664 -5.83 -0.12 37.56
N ILE A 665 -6.41 0.71 38.45
CA ILE A 665 -7.46 1.67 38.08
C ILE A 665 -6.88 2.81 37.25
N GLY A 666 -5.66 3.28 37.55
CA GLY A 666 -5.01 4.37 36.80
C GLY A 666 -4.71 4.04 35.32
N ASN A 667 -4.33 2.80 35.03
CA ASN A 667 -4.12 2.34 33.65
C ASN A 667 -5.45 2.24 32.89
N LEU A 668 -6.52 1.80 33.56
CA LEU A 668 -7.87 1.73 32.99
C LEU A 668 -8.49 3.10 32.71
N THR A 669 -8.29 4.09 33.58
CA THR A 669 -8.71 5.47 33.33
C THR A 669 -8.03 6.03 32.08
N THR A 670 -6.73 5.77 31.90
CA THR A 670 -5.98 6.20 30.70
C THR A 670 -6.50 5.55 29.42
N ARG A 671 -6.81 4.24 29.47
CA ARG A 671 -7.37 3.49 28.33
C ARG A 671 -8.80 3.91 27.99
N LEU A 672 -9.65 4.21 28.97
CA LEU A 672 -11.01 4.72 28.73
C LEU A 672 -10.99 6.14 28.16
N ASN A 673 -10.11 7.02 28.67
CA ASN A 673 -9.98 8.39 28.16
C ASN A 673 -9.53 8.43 26.69
N ALA A 674 -8.70 7.48 26.24
CA ALA A 674 -8.30 7.37 24.83
C ALA A 674 -9.47 7.06 23.88
N LEU A 675 -10.59 6.54 24.42
CA LEU A 675 -11.84 6.30 23.69
C LEU A 675 -12.89 7.39 23.92
N GLY A 676 -12.51 8.53 24.52
CA GLY A 676 -13.46 9.58 24.92
C GLY A 676 -14.37 9.17 26.09
N GLY A 677 -14.01 8.12 26.82
CA GLY A 677 -14.75 7.63 27.98
C GLY A 677 -14.20 8.14 29.32
N ARG A 678 -14.93 7.87 30.40
CA ARG A 678 -14.52 8.17 31.78
C ARG A 678 -14.79 6.99 32.71
N LEU A 679 -13.90 6.79 33.68
CA LEU A 679 -14.01 5.77 34.73
C LEU A 679 -14.19 6.45 36.08
N ASP A 680 -15.24 6.08 36.81
CA ASP A 680 -15.54 6.55 38.17
C ASP A 680 -15.69 5.35 39.10
N ALA A 681 -15.06 5.40 40.27
CA ALA A 681 -15.14 4.36 41.30
C ALA A 681 -15.44 5.02 42.64
N ARG A 682 -16.62 4.72 43.21
CA ARG A 682 -17.11 5.41 44.41
C ARG A 682 -17.91 4.50 45.33
N LEU A 683 -17.87 4.83 46.61
CA LEU A 683 -18.81 4.31 47.59
C LEU A 683 -20.16 5.02 47.38
N ALA A 684 -21.20 4.27 47.04
CA ALA A 684 -22.56 4.75 47.09
C ALA A 684 -22.96 4.87 48.57
N GLY A 685 -23.65 5.96 48.95
CA GLY A 685 -23.96 6.31 50.35
C GLY A 685 -24.87 5.32 51.10
N ASP A 686 -25.16 4.17 50.50
CA ASP A 686 -25.96 3.06 51.03
C ASP A 686 -25.09 1.83 51.40
N GLY A 687 -23.77 1.97 51.40
CA GLY A 687 -22.83 0.89 51.71
C GLY A 687 -22.44 0.03 50.51
N ARG A 688 -22.91 0.37 49.31
CA ARG A 688 -22.50 -0.29 48.07
C ARG A 688 -21.27 0.36 47.47
N PHE A 689 -20.43 -0.42 46.79
CA PHE A 689 -19.33 0.10 46.00
C PHE A 689 -19.69 -0.01 44.52
N ARG A 690 -19.48 1.06 43.76
CA ARG A 690 -19.86 1.15 42.35
C ARG A 690 -18.68 1.60 41.50
N VAL A 691 -18.36 0.79 40.49
CA VAL A 691 -17.45 1.12 39.40
C VAL A 691 -18.29 1.41 38.16
N THR A 692 -18.10 2.60 37.56
CA THR A 692 -18.83 3.08 36.40
C THR A 692 -17.84 3.45 35.30
N ALA A 693 -17.87 2.72 34.19
CA ALA A 693 -17.19 3.08 32.95
C ALA A 693 -18.23 3.66 31.98
N LEU A 694 -18.02 4.89 31.51
CA LEU A 694 -18.89 5.60 30.56
C LEU A 694 -18.12 5.89 29.28
N LEU A 695 -18.80 5.80 28.15
CA LEU A 695 -18.31 6.14 26.82
C LEU A 695 -19.12 7.33 26.30
N GLU A 696 -18.48 8.31 25.69
CA GLU A 696 -19.22 9.31 24.91
C GLU A 696 -19.74 8.64 23.63
N SER A 697 -21.06 8.52 23.52
CA SER A 697 -21.70 8.09 22.28
C SER A 697 -21.35 9.09 21.18
N ALA A 698 -20.94 8.61 20.01
CA ALA A 698 -20.81 9.43 18.81
C ALA A 698 -22.21 9.92 18.38
N ALA A 699 -22.70 10.98 19.03
CA ALA A 699 -23.94 11.65 18.70
C ALA A 699 -23.62 12.94 17.94
N ASP A 700 -23.96 12.91 16.65
CA ASP A 700 -24.16 13.99 15.67
C ASP A 700 -23.17 15.17 15.56
N PRO A 701 -22.84 15.60 14.33
CA PRO A 701 -21.99 16.77 14.11
C PRO A 701 -22.69 18.00 14.69
N VAL A 702 -22.02 18.66 15.63
CA VAL A 702 -22.34 20.02 16.07
C VAL A 702 -22.51 20.88 14.83
N THR A 703 -23.76 21.20 14.52
CA THR A 703 -24.09 22.17 13.50
C THR A 703 -23.84 23.53 14.15
N ASP A 704 -22.65 24.08 13.93
CA ASP A 704 -22.34 25.47 14.25
C ASP A 704 -23.30 26.37 13.44
N SER A 705 -24.43 26.69 14.06
CA SER A 705 -25.30 27.78 13.62
C SER A 705 -24.68 29.09 14.12
N VAL A 706 -23.79 29.64 13.30
CA VAL A 706 -23.34 31.02 13.42
C VAL A 706 -24.58 31.91 13.28
N THR A 707 -25.11 32.35 14.41
CA THR A 707 -26.13 33.38 14.50
C THR A 707 -25.45 34.72 14.23
N VAL A 708 -25.59 35.23 13.00
CA VAL A 708 -25.22 36.61 12.67
C VAL A 708 -26.31 37.53 13.23
N ALA A 709 -25.95 38.32 14.23
CA ALA A 709 -26.80 39.39 14.75
C ALA A 709 -26.96 40.51 13.70
N PRO A 710 -28.14 41.14 13.58
CA PRO A 710 -28.34 42.23 12.63
C PRO A 710 -27.67 43.51 13.15
N MET A 711 -26.86 44.14 12.30
CA MET A 711 -26.35 45.49 12.55
C MET A 711 -27.53 46.47 12.51
N THR A 712 -27.80 47.08 13.65
CA THR A 712 -28.64 48.27 13.78
C THR A 712 -27.91 49.48 13.22
N THR A 713 -28.65 50.26 12.45
CA THR A 713 -28.37 51.61 11.97
C THR A 713 -27.87 52.57 13.04
N SER A 714 -26.79 53.29 12.74
CA SER A 714 -26.63 54.73 12.97
C SER A 714 -25.66 55.31 11.95
#